data_AF-A0A6M8V7X1-F1
#
_entry.id   AF-A0A6M8V7X1-F1
#
_cell.length_a   1.000
_cell.length_b   1.000
_cell.length_c   1.000
_cell.angle_alpha   90.00
_cell.angle_beta   90.00
_cell.angle_gamma   90.00
#
_symmetry.space_group_name_H-M   'P 1'
#
loop_
_entity.id
_entity.type
_entity.pdbx_description
1 polymer ?
#
loop_
_entity_poly.entity_id
_entity_poly.type
_entity_poly.pdbx_seq_one_letter_code
_entity_poly.pdbx_strand_id
1 'polypeptide(L)'
;MPFSDKHKKYILQQKNKLSTEEIARELNVDRTLIEEFLKSSEKSTPRWFYLVMFLLPVLIILLLEISLRIFDYGRDYEQWIAAGNGRLTLNPEIAFRYFYNTERVPSANHNYFDEIKQPNSYRIFIMGGSSAAGFPYSPNGAFSRYIRKRLELLYPDKKIEVVNIAMSAINSYALRDLLPGVLKMQPDLIIIYAGHNEYYGALGVGSVETLGDTRFIVNTVIWLNQFKTFELLRNIIKSVSGLFSEPVKSDGTLMARMSQRQQIPYESEKYFAGLNQFEGNLRDILELTKNENVPVILGKLVCNLKDQKPFESIFNNRFPPADEIFFKAQNELASGNYRNADSLFRLAKDLDALRWRAPEKTNKIIETLGKEFNYPVVELDSIINAESVSGIVGDDLITDHLHPNLRGFQIIGREFCNAAINSGIFPKSNNDYSLQVQDSLTLSRYNFTKLDSITALYQIIILKSDWPYTKEKISDDEKFKLLNILTYTDSLAFLTGKGDLSWEAAHLKLAQRKLAEENYKTFIEEINAVTDEYPFDPYPYETASQLLVDSKMFNEAYPFLTKLNALKSGAYSTKWLGIIDLLNNRVDSAINYLSKSINYNSSDAQVYYNLSGAYSIKKDYNTALQMVNRCLQIEPDYSMAKDLQRQLFNATRIIN
;
A
#
# COMPACT_ATOMS: atom_id res chain seq x y z
N MET A 1 -23.59 81.09 -8.95
CA MET A 1 -23.35 81.30 -7.51
C MET A 1 -23.14 79.95 -6.85
N PRO A 2 -22.18 79.76 -5.94
CA PRO A 2 -22.12 78.52 -5.18
C PRO A 2 -23.39 78.41 -4.33
N PHE A 3 -24.07 77.25 -4.36
CA PHE A 3 -25.23 77.00 -3.49
C PHE A 3 -24.84 77.23 -2.02
N SER A 4 -25.69 77.94 -1.27
CA SER A 4 -25.55 78.01 0.19
C SER A 4 -25.69 76.60 0.79
N ASP A 5 -25.17 76.37 1.99
CA ASP A 5 -25.28 75.05 2.64
C ASP A 5 -26.75 74.65 2.87
N LYS A 6 -27.63 75.64 3.07
CA LYS A 6 -29.09 75.43 3.12
C LYS A 6 -29.63 74.95 1.77
N HIS A 7 -29.21 75.55 0.65
CA HIS A 7 -29.60 75.10 -0.69
C HIS A 7 -29.06 73.70 -1.01
N LYS A 8 -27.79 73.42 -0.71
CA LYS A 8 -27.18 72.09 -0.92
C LYS A 8 -27.94 70.99 -0.15
N LYS A 9 -28.26 71.25 1.12
CA LYS A 9 -29.02 70.31 1.97
C LYS A 9 -30.44 70.11 1.44
N TYR A 10 -31.09 71.16 0.98
CA TYR A 10 -32.42 71.10 0.38
C TYR A 10 -32.41 70.26 -0.91
N ILE A 11 -31.48 70.54 -1.83
CA ILE A 11 -31.32 69.80 -3.09
C ILE A 11 -31.11 68.30 -2.81
N LEU A 12 -30.22 67.95 -1.87
CA LEU A 12 -29.97 66.54 -1.51
C LEU A 12 -31.17 65.86 -0.83
N GLN A 13 -32.01 66.59 -0.09
CA GLN A 13 -33.23 66.05 0.54
C GLN A 13 -34.36 65.82 -0.48
N GLN A 14 -34.47 66.69 -1.49
CA GLN A 14 -35.56 66.64 -2.46
C GLN A 14 -35.21 65.90 -3.76
N LYS A 15 -33.94 65.56 -4.01
CA LYS A 15 -33.50 64.91 -5.26
C LYS A 15 -34.24 63.61 -5.65
N ASN A 16 -34.83 62.92 -4.68
CA ASN A 16 -35.60 61.68 -4.90
C ASN A 16 -37.13 61.91 -4.89
N LYS A 17 -37.57 63.14 -4.65
CA LYS A 17 -39.00 63.51 -4.48
C LYS A 17 -39.48 64.50 -5.54
N LEU A 18 -38.60 65.35 -6.04
CA LEU A 18 -38.87 66.37 -7.05
C LEU A 18 -37.89 66.20 -8.22
N SER A 19 -38.34 66.53 -9.43
CA SER A 19 -37.46 66.62 -10.60
C SER A 19 -36.45 67.76 -10.47
N THR A 20 -35.34 67.67 -11.19
CA THR A 20 -34.31 68.72 -11.22
C THR A 20 -34.86 70.06 -11.69
N GLU A 21 -35.82 70.06 -12.63
CA GLU A 21 -36.59 71.25 -13.03
C GLU A 21 -37.36 71.89 -11.88
N GLU A 22 -38.05 71.08 -11.07
CA GLU A 22 -38.89 71.57 -9.98
C GLU A 22 -38.03 72.20 -8.88
N ILE A 23 -36.94 71.52 -8.49
CA ILE A 23 -36.00 72.05 -7.49
C ILE A 23 -35.33 73.34 -8.02
N ALA A 24 -35.00 73.39 -9.32
CA ALA A 24 -34.42 74.57 -9.96
C ALA A 24 -35.37 75.77 -9.93
N ARG A 25 -36.65 75.52 -10.22
CA ARG A 25 -37.71 76.53 -10.15
C ARG A 25 -37.94 77.03 -8.73
N GLU A 26 -37.99 76.13 -7.74
CA GLU A 26 -38.21 76.52 -6.33
C GLU A 26 -37.07 77.34 -5.75
N LEU A 27 -35.83 77.00 -6.10
CA LEU A 27 -34.65 77.74 -5.65
C LEU A 27 -34.31 78.95 -6.54
N ASN A 28 -35.06 79.15 -7.63
CA ASN A 28 -34.83 80.16 -8.65
C ASN A 28 -33.39 80.18 -9.18
N VAL A 29 -32.89 79.00 -9.53
CA VAL A 29 -31.53 78.77 -10.06
C VAL A 29 -31.58 77.96 -11.34
N ASP A 30 -30.54 78.05 -12.16
CA ASP A 30 -30.44 77.26 -13.39
C ASP A 30 -30.41 75.75 -13.10
N ARG A 31 -31.19 74.98 -13.87
CA ARG A 31 -31.26 73.52 -13.78
C ARG A 31 -29.87 72.89 -13.91
N THR A 32 -29.04 73.40 -14.81
CA THR A 32 -27.68 72.88 -15.07
C THR A 32 -26.80 72.94 -13.82
N LEU A 33 -26.97 73.97 -12.97
CA LEU A 33 -26.24 74.08 -11.71
C LEU A 33 -26.65 73.00 -10.70
N ILE A 34 -27.93 72.63 -10.66
CA ILE A 34 -28.42 71.54 -9.79
C ILE A 34 -27.89 70.19 -10.28
N GLU A 35 -27.91 69.97 -11.60
CA GLU A 35 -27.38 68.73 -12.20
C GLU A 35 -25.87 68.60 -11.96
N GLU A 36 -25.10 69.68 -12.14
CA GLU A 36 -23.67 69.71 -11.81
C GLU A 36 -23.42 69.44 -10.31
N PHE A 37 -24.21 70.05 -9.42
CA PHE A 37 -24.09 69.81 -7.99
C PHE A 37 -24.42 68.36 -7.60
N LEU A 38 -25.52 67.80 -8.13
CA LEU A 38 -25.89 66.40 -7.88
C LEU A 38 -24.83 65.44 -8.40
N LYS A 39 -24.30 65.67 -9.60
CA LYS A 39 -23.19 64.90 -10.18
C LYS A 39 -21.91 64.99 -9.36
N SER A 40 -21.59 66.18 -8.83
CA SER A 40 -20.42 66.37 -7.97
C SER A 40 -20.58 65.81 -6.54
N SER A 41 -21.81 65.56 -6.10
CA SER A 41 -22.14 65.06 -4.76
C SER A 41 -22.40 63.55 -4.71
N GLU A 42 -22.39 62.86 -5.85
CA GLU A 42 -22.31 61.41 -5.92
C GLU A 42 -20.95 60.94 -5.39
N LYS A 43 -20.95 60.36 -4.19
CA LYS A 43 -19.77 59.71 -3.63
C LYS A 43 -19.48 58.45 -4.45
N SER A 44 -18.41 58.45 -5.24
CA SER A 44 -17.94 57.23 -5.88
C SER A 44 -17.53 56.21 -4.82
N THR A 45 -18.05 54.99 -4.91
CA THR A 45 -17.61 53.88 -4.05
C THR A 45 -16.10 53.74 -4.15
N PRO A 46 -15.34 53.87 -3.03
CA PRO A 46 -13.90 53.78 -3.08
C PRO A 46 -13.44 52.43 -3.66
N ARG A 47 -12.37 52.43 -4.48
CA ARG A 47 -11.84 51.18 -5.06
C ARG A 47 -11.51 50.11 -4.00
N TRP A 48 -11.13 50.53 -2.78
CA TRP A 48 -10.88 49.62 -1.66
C TRP A 48 -12.13 48.85 -1.21
N PHE A 49 -13.34 49.38 -1.41
CA PHE A 49 -14.58 48.67 -1.09
C PHE A 49 -14.72 47.40 -1.92
N TYR A 50 -14.46 47.48 -3.23
CA TYR A 50 -14.49 46.30 -4.11
C TYR A 50 -13.39 45.29 -3.74
N LEU A 51 -12.22 45.79 -3.32
CA LEU A 51 -11.13 44.94 -2.83
C LEU A 51 -11.54 44.22 -1.53
N VAL A 52 -12.15 44.92 -0.57
CA VAL A 52 -12.65 44.30 0.67
C VAL A 52 -13.78 43.31 0.37
N MET A 53 -14.70 43.65 -0.52
CA MET A 53 -15.80 42.77 -0.92
C MET A 53 -15.30 41.46 -1.54
N PHE A 54 -14.18 41.50 -2.28
CA PHE A 54 -13.54 40.31 -2.83
C PHE A 54 -12.70 39.54 -1.81
N LEU A 55 -11.92 40.25 -0.97
CA LEU A 55 -11.02 39.62 -0.01
C LEU A 55 -11.73 39.05 1.22
N LEU A 56 -12.86 39.62 1.64
CA LEU A 56 -13.54 39.20 2.86
C LEU A 56 -14.04 37.73 2.80
N PRO A 57 -14.71 37.25 1.73
CA PRO A 57 -15.08 35.84 1.62
C PRO A 57 -13.87 34.91 1.60
N VAL A 58 -12.80 35.29 0.90
CA VAL A 58 -11.54 34.51 0.85
C VAL A 58 -10.93 34.41 2.24
N LEU A 59 -10.87 35.52 2.98
CA LEU A 59 -10.38 35.54 4.35
C LEU A 59 -11.22 34.65 5.27
N ILE A 60 -12.55 34.67 5.15
CA ILE A 60 -13.44 33.81 5.94
C ILE A 60 -13.17 32.33 5.65
N ILE A 61 -13.04 31.93 4.39
CA ILE A 61 -12.73 30.54 4.00
C ILE A 61 -11.35 30.13 4.54
N LEU A 62 -10.35 31.01 4.45
CA LEU A 62 -9.01 30.74 4.99
C LEU A 62 -9.03 30.59 6.50
N LEU A 63 -9.73 31.47 7.22
CA LEU A 63 -9.89 31.36 8.68
C LEU A 63 -10.63 30.09 9.09
N LEU A 64 -11.66 29.69 8.33
CA LEU A 64 -12.38 28.44 8.56
C LEU A 64 -11.46 27.23 8.32
N GLU A 65 -10.70 27.21 7.23
CA GLU A 65 -9.72 26.16 6.94
C GLU A 65 -8.68 26.03 8.05
N ILE A 66 -8.12 27.15 8.52
CA ILE A 66 -7.17 27.18 9.63
C ILE A 66 -7.82 26.64 10.90
N SER A 67 -9.04 27.07 11.22
CA SER A 67 -9.77 26.59 12.38
C SER A 67 -10.03 25.09 12.32
N LEU A 68 -10.50 24.57 11.19
CA LEU A 68 -10.76 23.14 11.01
C LEU A 68 -9.49 22.30 11.14
N ARG A 69 -8.34 22.81 10.67
CA ARG A 69 -7.04 22.15 10.85
C ARG A 69 -6.56 22.15 12.30
N ILE A 70 -6.72 23.28 13.01
CA ILE A 70 -6.33 23.39 14.43
C ILE A 70 -7.12 22.40 15.30
N PHE A 71 -8.40 22.19 14.98
CA PHE A 71 -9.28 21.26 15.71
C PHE A 71 -9.30 19.84 15.12
N ASP A 72 -8.39 19.52 14.19
CA ASP A 72 -8.27 18.22 13.53
C ASP A 72 -9.62 17.65 13.02
N TYR A 73 -10.40 18.50 12.35
CA TYR A 73 -11.69 18.10 11.80
C TYR A 73 -11.51 17.11 10.64
N GLY A 74 -12.32 16.04 10.63
CA GLY A 74 -12.37 15.08 9.51
C GLY A 74 -11.31 13.98 9.62
N ARG A 75 -10.94 13.39 8.48
CA ARG A 75 -9.92 12.32 8.42
C ARG A 75 -8.53 12.87 8.15
N ASP A 76 -7.52 12.12 8.59
CA ASP A 76 -6.15 12.39 8.21
C ASP A 76 -5.85 11.79 6.83
N TYR A 77 -5.47 12.67 5.90
CA TYR A 77 -5.13 12.33 4.52
C TYR A 77 -3.65 12.56 4.21
N GLU A 78 -2.81 12.75 5.24
CA GLU A 78 -1.36 12.69 5.06
C GLU A 78 -0.99 11.36 4.40
N GLN A 79 -0.14 11.41 3.38
CA GLN A 79 0.19 10.21 2.62
C GLN A 79 1.06 9.23 3.44
N TRP A 80 1.97 9.77 4.26
CA TRP A 80 2.93 9.00 5.03
C TRP A 80 2.76 9.30 6.51
N ILE A 81 2.61 8.25 7.32
CA ILE A 81 2.54 8.35 8.78
C ILE A 81 3.73 7.66 9.43
N ALA A 82 4.10 8.12 10.63
CA ALA A 82 5.17 7.52 11.41
C ALA A 82 4.80 6.11 11.88
N ALA A 83 5.67 5.15 11.59
CA ALA A 83 5.60 3.77 12.09
C ALA A 83 6.51 3.54 13.31
N GLY A 84 7.14 4.60 13.84
CA GLY A 84 8.11 4.55 14.93
C GLY A 84 9.55 4.28 14.46
N ASN A 85 10.54 4.57 15.33
CA ASN A 85 11.97 4.37 15.08
C ASN A 85 12.50 5.02 13.78
N GLY A 86 11.98 6.21 13.42
CA GLY A 86 12.40 6.94 12.22
C GLY A 86 11.94 6.30 10.90
N ARG A 87 10.80 5.59 10.91
CA ARG A 87 10.23 4.92 9.75
C ARG A 87 8.84 5.44 9.41
N LEU A 88 8.47 5.31 8.14
CA LEU A 88 7.18 5.67 7.59
C LEU A 88 6.45 4.44 7.02
N THR A 89 5.12 4.55 6.95
CA THR A 89 4.23 3.68 6.18
C THR A 89 3.19 4.51 5.44
N LEU A 90 2.58 3.96 4.38
CA LEU A 90 1.42 4.59 3.76
C LEU A 90 0.29 4.68 4.80
N ASN A 91 -0.36 5.84 4.87
CA ASN A 91 -1.51 6.05 5.74
C ASN A 91 -2.66 5.07 5.38
N PRO A 92 -3.10 4.20 6.30
CA PRO A 92 -4.20 3.26 6.06
C PRO A 92 -5.53 3.94 5.67
N GLU A 93 -5.73 5.21 6.06
CA GLU A 93 -6.94 5.97 5.74
C GLU A 93 -6.88 6.66 4.36
N ILE A 94 -5.73 6.65 3.67
CA ILE A 94 -5.53 7.42 2.43
C ILE A 94 -6.55 7.05 1.34
N ALA A 95 -7.04 5.81 1.33
CA ALA A 95 -8.01 5.34 0.36
C ALA A 95 -9.34 6.11 0.48
N PHE A 96 -9.76 6.58 1.66
CA PHE A 96 -10.98 7.38 1.82
C PHE A 96 -10.98 8.68 0.99
N ARG A 97 -9.83 9.10 0.45
CA ARG A 97 -9.76 10.19 -0.54
C ARG A 97 -10.45 9.87 -1.86
N TYR A 98 -10.58 8.58 -2.20
CA TYR A 98 -11.12 8.11 -3.49
C TYR A 98 -12.46 7.39 -3.35
N PHE A 99 -12.82 6.93 -2.15
CA PHE A 99 -14.04 6.19 -1.85
C PHE A 99 -14.97 7.05 -0.97
N TYR A 100 -16.14 7.43 -1.50
CA TYR A 100 -17.05 8.39 -0.86
C TYR A 100 -18.31 7.76 -0.30
N ASN A 101 -18.77 6.68 -0.94
CA ASN A 101 -20.05 6.05 -0.64
C ASN A 101 -19.89 4.77 0.19
N THR A 102 -18.67 4.45 0.65
CA THR A 102 -18.40 3.28 1.49
C THR A 102 -17.61 3.63 2.76
N GLU A 103 -17.94 2.94 3.85
CA GLU A 103 -17.23 3.06 5.13
C GLU A 103 -16.07 2.06 5.26
N ARG A 104 -15.98 1.08 4.35
CA ARG A 104 -14.90 0.10 4.31
C ARG A 104 -14.13 0.25 3.01
N VAL A 105 -12.92 0.78 3.14
CA VAL A 105 -11.99 1.00 2.03
C VAL A 105 -10.89 -0.05 2.03
N PRO A 106 -10.31 -0.36 0.86
CA PRO A 106 -9.11 -1.19 0.79
C PRO A 106 -7.92 -0.45 1.41
N SER A 107 -6.97 -1.21 1.96
CA SER A 107 -5.68 -0.70 2.41
C SER A 107 -4.54 -1.33 1.61
N ALA A 108 -3.40 -0.65 1.55
CA ALA A 108 -2.16 -1.23 1.04
C ALA A 108 -1.53 -2.17 2.09
N ASN A 109 -0.55 -2.97 1.66
CA ASN A 109 0.28 -3.75 2.59
C ASN A 109 1.09 -2.79 3.49
N HIS A 110 1.33 -3.19 4.74
CA HIS A 110 2.08 -2.40 5.71
C HIS A 110 3.58 -2.49 5.45
N ASN A 111 4.08 -1.77 4.44
CA ASN A 111 5.49 -1.76 4.11
C ASN A 111 6.21 -0.55 4.74
N TYR A 112 7.10 -0.84 5.68
CA TYR A 112 7.92 0.17 6.36
C TYR A 112 9.19 0.50 5.58
N PHE A 113 9.56 1.77 5.57
CA PHE A 113 10.82 2.27 5.03
C PHE A 113 11.33 3.45 5.86
N ASP A 114 12.62 3.80 5.73
CA ASP A 114 13.18 4.90 6.52
C ASP A 114 12.60 6.26 6.09
N GLU A 115 12.23 7.09 7.05
CA GLU A 115 11.81 8.47 6.82
C GLU A 115 12.88 9.25 6.05
N ILE A 116 14.13 9.15 6.50
CA ILE A 116 15.30 9.72 5.84
C ILE A 116 16.03 8.60 5.11
N LYS A 117 16.11 8.70 3.78
CA LYS A 117 16.80 7.74 2.94
C LYS A 117 18.29 7.68 3.30
N GLN A 118 18.77 6.48 3.61
CA GLN A 118 20.18 6.26 3.95
C GLN A 118 21.04 6.24 2.68
N PRO A 119 22.30 6.73 2.71
CA PRO A 119 23.16 6.76 1.52
C PRO A 119 23.42 5.39 0.87
N ASN A 120 23.39 4.31 1.66
CA ASN A 120 23.57 2.93 1.17
C ASN A 120 22.26 2.20 0.89
N SER A 121 21.11 2.89 0.90
CA SER A 121 19.82 2.27 0.57
C SER A 121 19.50 2.29 -0.91
N TYR A 122 18.66 1.34 -1.33
CA TYR A 122 18.06 1.29 -2.65
C TYR A 122 16.55 1.15 -2.49
N ARG A 123 15.81 2.19 -2.88
CA ARG A 123 14.38 2.38 -2.58
C ARG A 123 13.54 2.28 -3.85
N ILE A 124 12.64 1.31 -3.88
CA ILE A 124 11.73 1.05 -4.99
C ILE A 124 10.30 1.24 -4.51
N PHE A 125 9.49 1.99 -5.26
CA PHE A 125 8.05 2.04 -5.05
C PHE A 125 7.32 1.24 -6.12
N ILE A 126 6.33 0.46 -5.69
CA ILE A 126 5.43 -0.28 -6.58
C ILE A 126 4.04 0.35 -6.49
N MET A 127 3.48 0.70 -7.63
CA MET A 127 2.19 1.36 -7.77
C MET A 127 1.25 0.56 -8.67
N GLY A 128 -0.01 0.42 -8.28
CA GLY A 128 -1.01 -0.27 -9.09
C GLY A 128 -2.26 -0.67 -8.32
N GLY A 129 -3.06 -1.54 -8.95
CA GLY A 129 -4.30 -2.08 -8.38
C GLY A 129 -4.09 -3.32 -7.51
N SER A 130 -5.17 -4.09 -7.29
CA SER A 130 -5.17 -5.33 -6.49
C SER A 130 -4.10 -6.35 -6.93
N SER A 131 -3.91 -6.53 -8.24
CA SER A 131 -2.85 -7.43 -8.73
C SER A 131 -1.46 -6.92 -8.37
N ALA A 132 -1.21 -5.61 -8.41
CA ALA A 132 0.07 -5.06 -7.96
C ALA A 132 0.26 -5.18 -6.44
N ALA A 133 -0.83 -5.09 -5.67
CA ALA A 133 -0.82 -5.34 -4.23
C ALA A 133 -0.53 -6.81 -3.88
N GLY A 134 -0.64 -7.72 -4.85
CA GLY A 134 -0.41 -9.15 -4.70
C GLY A 134 -1.66 -9.95 -4.33
N PHE A 135 -2.86 -9.37 -4.39
CA PHE A 135 -4.10 -10.10 -4.12
C PHE A 135 -4.24 -11.32 -5.06
N PRO A 136 -4.69 -12.49 -4.57
CA PRO A 136 -5.05 -12.86 -3.18
C PRO A 136 -3.88 -13.48 -2.38
N TYR A 137 -2.66 -13.39 -2.89
CA TYR A 137 -1.46 -14.02 -2.30
C TYR A 137 -0.63 -13.02 -1.46
N SER A 138 -1.14 -11.83 -1.16
CA SER A 138 -0.47 -10.82 -0.35
C SER A 138 -0.37 -11.23 1.13
N PRO A 139 0.67 -10.81 1.86
CA PRO A 139 1.78 -9.98 1.37
C PRO A 139 2.91 -10.80 0.72
N ASN A 140 3.11 -12.05 1.16
CA ASN A 140 4.31 -12.81 0.82
C ASN A 140 4.34 -13.41 -0.58
N GLY A 141 3.21 -13.56 -1.25
CA GLY A 141 3.12 -14.03 -2.64
C GLY A 141 3.09 -12.91 -3.68
N ALA A 142 3.14 -11.65 -3.25
CA ALA A 142 3.20 -10.51 -4.15
C ALA A 142 4.52 -10.50 -4.95
N PHE A 143 4.50 -9.98 -6.19
CA PHE A 143 5.74 -9.85 -6.98
C PHE A 143 6.77 -8.90 -6.34
N SER A 144 6.31 -7.97 -5.48
CA SER A 144 7.18 -7.10 -4.69
C SER A 144 8.13 -7.89 -3.79
N ARG A 145 7.66 -9.02 -3.23
CA ARG A 145 8.49 -9.94 -2.45
C ARG A 145 9.60 -10.54 -3.30
N TYR A 146 9.28 -10.94 -4.53
CA TYR A 146 10.27 -11.53 -5.44
C TYR A 146 11.37 -10.51 -5.73
N ILE A 147 10.98 -9.28 -6.08
CA ILE A 147 11.92 -8.18 -6.37
C ILE A 147 12.83 -7.92 -5.17
N ARG A 148 12.26 -7.85 -3.96
CA ARG A 148 13.04 -7.68 -2.74
C ARG A 148 14.07 -8.79 -2.54
N LYS A 149 13.67 -10.06 -2.62
CA LYS A 149 14.56 -11.21 -2.45
C LYS A 149 15.68 -11.25 -3.50
N ARG A 150 15.35 -10.89 -4.75
CA ARG A 150 16.31 -10.77 -5.84
C ARG A 150 17.35 -9.67 -5.57
N LEU A 151 16.92 -8.52 -5.06
CA LEU A 151 17.83 -7.42 -4.71
C LEU A 151 18.70 -7.74 -3.50
N GLU A 152 18.15 -8.36 -2.46
CA GLU A 152 18.91 -8.81 -1.29
C GLU A 152 19.97 -9.86 -1.67
N LEU A 153 19.71 -10.70 -2.68
CA LEU A 153 20.69 -11.61 -3.27
C LEU A 153 21.80 -10.87 -4.03
N LEU A 154 21.43 -9.85 -4.82
CA LEU A 154 22.37 -9.13 -5.70
C LEU A 154 23.20 -8.07 -4.98
N TYR A 155 22.69 -7.51 -3.88
CA TYR A 155 23.29 -6.40 -3.15
C TYR A 155 23.23 -6.63 -1.63
N PRO A 156 23.92 -7.67 -1.10
CA PRO A 156 23.86 -8.00 0.33
C PRO A 156 24.33 -6.88 1.26
N ASP A 157 25.19 -5.98 0.78
CA ASP A 157 25.72 -4.84 1.54
C ASP A 157 24.84 -3.57 1.46
N LYS A 158 23.77 -3.60 0.66
CA LYS A 158 22.83 -2.47 0.51
C LYS A 158 21.58 -2.69 1.36
N LYS A 159 21.03 -1.58 1.85
CA LYS A 159 19.71 -1.59 2.48
C LYS A 159 18.62 -1.55 1.40
N ILE A 160 17.93 -2.66 1.20
CA ILE A 160 16.86 -2.74 0.20
C ILE A 160 15.52 -2.33 0.81
N GLU A 161 14.85 -1.37 0.19
CA GLU A 161 13.51 -0.90 0.56
C GLU A 161 12.58 -1.06 -0.64
N VAL A 162 11.70 -2.06 -0.62
CA VAL A 162 10.66 -2.25 -1.63
C VAL A 162 9.32 -1.91 -0.99
N VAL A 163 8.74 -0.77 -1.36
CA VAL A 163 7.52 -0.22 -0.78
C VAL A 163 6.38 -0.40 -1.76
N ASN A 164 5.48 -1.34 -1.48
CA ASN A 164 4.32 -1.59 -2.32
C ASN A 164 3.10 -0.82 -1.81
N ILE A 165 2.75 0.26 -2.50
CA ILE A 165 1.60 1.12 -2.15
C ILE A 165 0.36 0.82 -3.00
N ALA A 166 0.39 -0.26 -3.78
CA ALA A 166 -0.76 -0.69 -4.53
C ALA A 166 -1.90 -1.11 -3.61
N MET A 167 -3.14 -0.86 -4.05
CA MET A 167 -4.34 -1.20 -3.29
C MET A 167 -5.45 -1.67 -4.24
N SER A 168 -6.39 -2.43 -3.70
CA SER A 168 -7.51 -2.95 -4.49
C SER A 168 -8.42 -1.83 -4.99
N ALA A 169 -9.05 -2.08 -6.14
CA ALA A 169 -10.11 -1.25 -6.70
C ALA A 169 -9.79 0.24 -6.97
N ILE A 170 -8.53 0.67 -6.92
CA ILE A 170 -8.13 1.98 -7.42
C ILE A 170 -7.72 1.94 -8.89
N ASN A 171 -7.75 3.10 -9.56
CA ASN A 171 -7.34 3.28 -10.94
C ASN A 171 -6.25 4.37 -11.08
N SER A 172 -6.00 4.80 -12.31
CA SER A 172 -4.96 5.79 -12.64
C SER A 172 -5.08 7.13 -11.89
N TYR A 173 -6.26 7.54 -11.42
CA TYR A 173 -6.43 8.78 -10.64
C TYR A 173 -5.71 8.72 -9.30
N ALA A 174 -5.86 7.61 -8.57
CA ALA A 174 -5.21 7.43 -7.28
C ALA A 174 -3.69 7.37 -7.44
N LEU A 175 -3.20 6.68 -8.49
CA LEU A 175 -1.76 6.65 -8.78
C LEU A 175 -1.21 8.06 -9.03
N ARG A 176 -1.92 8.88 -9.82
CA ARG A 176 -1.53 10.26 -10.11
C ARG A 176 -1.49 11.12 -8.85
N ASP A 177 -2.46 10.96 -7.95
CA ASP A 177 -2.55 11.73 -6.70
C ASP A 177 -1.49 11.31 -5.66
N LEU A 178 -1.11 10.03 -5.60
CA LEU A 178 -0.09 9.53 -4.66
C LEU A 178 1.34 9.81 -5.12
N LEU A 179 1.58 10.02 -6.42
CA LEU A 179 2.92 10.16 -6.98
C LEU A 179 3.74 11.30 -6.35
N PRO A 180 3.21 12.53 -6.13
CA PRO A 180 4.00 13.60 -5.53
C PRO A 180 4.57 13.25 -4.15
N GLY A 181 3.82 12.52 -3.32
CA GLY A 181 4.34 12.05 -2.04
C GLY A 181 5.36 10.93 -2.19
N VAL A 182 5.28 10.10 -3.23
CA VAL A 182 6.31 9.10 -3.57
C VAL A 182 7.61 9.78 -3.98
N LEU A 183 7.55 10.78 -4.87
CA LEU A 183 8.73 11.50 -5.36
C LEU A 183 9.49 12.20 -4.22
N LYS A 184 8.77 12.76 -3.24
CA LYS A 184 9.37 13.33 -2.02
C LYS A 184 10.22 12.33 -1.23
N MET A 185 9.94 11.04 -1.34
CA MET A 185 10.68 9.97 -0.65
C MET A 185 11.92 9.50 -1.42
N GLN A 186 12.32 10.19 -2.49
CA GLN A 186 13.55 9.96 -3.26
C GLN A 186 13.71 8.51 -3.76
N PRO A 187 12.75 7.97 -4.51
CA PRO A 187 12.83 6.63 -5.10
C PRO A 187 14.04 6.50 -6.04
N ASP A 188 14.70 5.34 -6.03
CA ASP A 188 15.66 4.94 -7.06
C ASP A 188 14.97 4.30 -8.27
N LEU A 189 13.75 3.79 -8.09
CA LEU A 189 12.93 3.22 -9.17
C LEU A 189 11.45 3.25 -8.77
N ILE A 190 10.57 3.53 -9.74
CA ILE A 190 9.14 3.30 -9.63
C ILE A 190 8.71 2.21 -10.61
N ILE A 191 7.95 1.22 -10.14
CA ILE A 191 7.35 0.17 -10.97
C ILE A 191 5.85 0.37 -11.00
N ILE A 192 5.27 0.43 -12.20
CA ILE A 192 3.83 0.62 -12.38
C ILE A 192 3.23 -0.60 -13.08
N TYR A 193 2.29 -1.24 -12.40
CA TYR A 193 1.46 -2.33 -12.94
C TYR A 193 -0.02 -2.00 -12.69
N ALA A 194 -0.63 -1.25 -13.61
CA ALA A 194 -1.93 -0.63 -13.40
C ALA A 194 -2.76 -0.47 -14.68
N GLY A 195 -4.08 -0.54 -14.53
CA GLY A 195 -5.07 -0.28 -15.58
C GLY A 195 -6.22 -1.29 -15.64
N HIS A 196 -6.16 -2.37 -14.85
CA HIS A 196 -7.27 -3.35 -14.71
C HIS A 196 -8.58 -2.71 -14.23
N ASN A 197 -8.50 -1.81 -13.26
CA ASN A 197 -9.67 -1.20 -12.62
C ASN A 197 -10.06 0.14 -13.25
N GLU A 198 -9.61 0.44 -14.47
CA GLU A 198 -9.77 1.78 -15.02
C GLU A 198 -11.24 2.20 -15.13
N TYR A 199 -12.10 1.29 -15.58
CA TYR A 199 -13.52 1.56 -15.76
C TYR A 199 -14.31 1.58 -14.45
N TYR A 200 -14.14 0.56 -13.60
CA TYR A 200 -15.01 0.34 -12.43
C TYR A 200 -14.35 0.62 -11.10
N GLY A 201 -13.03 0.81 -11.07
CA GLY A 201 -12.31 1.26 -9.88
C GLY A 201 -12.77 2.64 -9.44
N ALA A 202 -12.34 3.06 -8.24
CA ALA A 202 -12.78 4.29 -7.62
C ALA A 202 -12.56 5.45 -8.59
N LEU A 203 -13.58 6.28 -8.79
CA LEU A 203 -13.59 7.41 -9.73
C LEU A 203 -13.60 7.05 -11.22
N GLY A 204 -13.72 5.77 -11.56
CA GLY A 204 -13.83 5.33 -12.96
C GLY A 204 -15.19 5.65 -13.57
N VAL A 205 -15.22 5.79 -14.90
CA VAL A 205 -16.40 6.14 -15.72
C VAL A 205 -17.60 5.17 -15.64
N GLY A 206 -17.36 3.96 -15.14
CA GLY A 206 -18.38 2.93 -14.87
C GLY A 206 -18.61 2.67 -13.39
N SER A 207 -17.93 3.41 -12.51
CA SER A 207 -17.99 3.20 -11.06
C SER A 207 -19.17 3.95 -10.45
N VAL A 208 -19.76 3.38 -9.40
CA VAL A 208 -20.70 4.10 -8.52
C VAL A 208 -19.99 4.94 -7.46
N GLU A 209 -18.68 4.77 -7.30
CA GLU A 209 -17.79 5.66 -6.56
C GLU A 209 -17.27 6.75 -7.51
N THR A 210 -18.17 7.49 -8.18
CA THR A 210 -17.82 8.51 -9.18
C THR A 210 -18.17 9.93 -8.71
N LEU A 211 -17.44 10.90 -9.23
CA LEU A 211 -17.68 12.34 -9.06
C LEU A 211 -17.93 13.03 -10.42
N GLY A 212 -18.28 12.23 -11.43
CA GLY A 212 -18.51 12.66 -12.82
C GLY A 212 -17.63 11.89 -13.81
N ASP A 213 -17.98 11.99 -15.09
CA ASP A 213 -17.37 11.16 -16.15
C ASP A 213 -16.25 11.88 -16.92
N THR A 214 -15.78 13.04 -16.44
CA THR A 214 -14.72 13.82 -17.09
C THR A 214 -13.47 13.93 -16.23
N ARG A 215 -12.32 13.67 -16.85
CA ARG A 215 -11.01 13.69 -16.20
C ARG A 215 -10.69 14.99 -15.48
N PHE A 216 -11.06 16.13 -16.07
CA PHE A 216 -10.82 17.43 -15.49
C PHE A 216 -11.58 17.62 -14.16
N ILE A 217 -12.86 17.26 -14.12
CA ILE A 217 -13.69 17.39 -12.91
C ILE A 217 -13.16 16.47 -11.81
N VAL A 218 -12.91 15.19 -12.13
CA VAL A 218 -12.41 14.21 -11.16
C VAL A 218 -11.09 14.68 -10.53
N ASN A 219 -10.11 15.08 -11.34
CA ASN A 219 -8.83 15.59 -10.83
C ASN A 219 -8.98 16.87 -10.01
N THR A 220 -9.92 17.75 -10.37
CA THR A 220 -10.22 18.97 -9.59
C THR A 220 -10.77 18.61 -8.22
N VAL A 221 -11.67 17.64 -8.12
CA VAL A 221 -12.23 17.23 -6.83
C VAL A 221 -11.20 16.50 -5.97
N ILE A 222 -10.34 15.65 -6.54
CA ILE A 222 -9.23 15.04 -5.81
C ILE A 222 -8.30 16.12 -5.23
N TRP A 223 -8.00 17.17 -6.01
CA TRP A 223 -7.22 18.31 -5.54
C TRP A 223 -7.95 19.08 -4.43
N LEU A 224 -9.26 19.29 -4.53
CA LEU A 224 -10.05 19.95 -3.48
C LEU A 224 -10.12 19.14 -2.18
N ASN A 225 -10.04 17.81 -2.24
CA ASN A 225 -10.07 16.93 -1.05
C ASN A 225 -8.91 17.12 -0.09
N GLN A 226 -7.87 17.89 -0.44
CA GLN A 226 -6.80 18.24 0.51
C GLN A 226 -7.20 19.33 1.51
N PHE A 227 -8.34 20.01 1.29
CA PHE A 227 -8.84 21.10 2.13
C PHE A 227 -9.95 20.61 3.07
N LYS A 228 -9.83 20.93 4.36
CA LYS A 228 -10.81 20.55 5.40
C LYS A 228 -12.16 21.25 5.19
N THR A 229 -12.15 22.45 4.64
CA THR A 229 -13.36 23.19 4.21
C THR A 229 -14.14 22.44 3.13
N PHE A 230 -13.44 21.77 2.19
CA PHE A 230 -14.10 20.96 1.17
C PHE A 230 -14.64 19.64 1.75
N GLU A 231 -13.91 19.01 2.68
CA GLU A 231 -14.41 17.86 3.43
C GLU A 231 -15.67 18.22 4.24
N LEU A 232 -15.68 19.38 4.92
CA LEU A 232 -16.84 19.91 5.62
C LEU A 232 -18.03 20.10 4.66
N LEU A 233 -17.81 20.73 3.50
CA LEU A 233 -18.84 20.90 2.48
C LEU A 233 -19.44 19.55 2.05
N ARG A 234 -18.58 18.57 1.77
CA ARG A 234 -19.03 17.21 1.41
C ARG A 234 -19.81 16.55 2.53
N ASN A 235 -19.39 16.69 3.79
CA ASN A 235 -20.09 16.15 4.95
C ASN A 235 -21.47 16.79 5.14
N ILE A 236 -21.59 18.11 4.92
CA ILE A 236 -22.87 18.81 4.92
C ILE A 236 -23.77 18.28 3.80
N ILE A 237 -23.27 18.17 2.57
CA ILE A 237 -24.04 17.64 1.43
C ILE A 237 -24.52 16.22 1.73
N LYS A 238 -23.63 15.34 2.20
CA LYS A 238 -23.94 13.94 2.56
C LYS A 238 -25.01 13.87 3.66
N SER A 239 -24.90 14.72 4.68
CA SER A 239 -25.86 14.78 5.78
C SER A 239 -27.24 15.23 5.30
N VAL A 240 -27.30 16.24 4.43
CA VAL A 240 -28.55 16.72 3.83
C VAL A 240 -29.16 15.67 2.90
N SER A 241 -28.37 15.05 2.01
CA SER A 241 -28.87 14.00 1.12
C SER A 241 -29.35 12.76 1.87
N GLY A 242 -28.69 12.41 2.99
CA GLY A 242 -29.05 11.28 3.83
C GLY A 242 -30.42 11.43 4.51
N LEU A 243 -30.91 12.66 4.70
CA LEU A 243 -32.27 12.91 5.20
C LEU A 243 -33.36 12.53 4.20
N PHE A 244 -33.02 12.46 2.90
CA PHE A 244 -33.96 12.22 1.80
C PHE A 244 -33.73 10.89 1.08
N SER A 245 -32.74 10.09 1.49
CA SER A 245 -32.34 8.87 0.79
C SER A 245 -32.46 7.64 1.71
N GLU A 246 -33.00 6.54 1.19
CA GLU A 246 -32.96 5.27 1.91
C GLU A 246 -31.53 4.69 1.91
N PRO A 247 -31.09 4.04 3.01
CA PRO A 247 -29.77 3.43 3.07
C PRO A 247 -29.68 2.27 2.07
N VAL A 248 -28.82 2.42 1.07
CA VAL A 248 -28.54 1.36 0.09
C VAL A 248 -27.80 0.22 0.79
N LYS A 249 -28.46 -0.94 0.94
CA LYS A 249 -27.79 -2.17 1.42
C LYS A 249 -26.74 -2.59 0.39
N SER A 250 -25.51 -2.61 0.86
CA SER A 250 -24.30 -2.83 0.09
C SER A 250 -23.81 -4.26 0.35
N ASP A 251 -24.44 -5.24 -0.29
CA ASP A 251 -24.02 -6.65 -0.22
C ASP A 251 -23.08 -6.98 -1.40
N GLY A 252 -22.19 -7.95 -1.18
CA GLY A 252 -21.29 -8.50 -2.20
C GLY A 252 -19.85 -7.97 -2.18
N THR A 253 -19.04 -8.49 -3.10
CA THR A 253 -17.60 -8.13 -3.20
C THR A 253 -17.40 -6.64 -3.53
N LEU A 254 -16.24 -6.06 -3.19
CA LEU A 254 -15.97 -4.64 -3.44
C LEU A 254 -16.19 -4.26 -4.92
N MET A 255 -15.68 -5.04 -5.87
CA MET A 255 -15.86 -4.78 -7.30
C MET A 255 -17.30 -4.98 -7.79
N ALA A 256 -18.02 -5.95 -7.24
CA ALA A 256 -19.45 -6.12 -7.52
C ALA A 256 -20.24 -4.86 -7.13
N ARG A 257 -19.95 -4.32 -5.95
CA ARG A 257 -20.56 -3.08 -5.44
C ARG A 257 -20.20 -1.86 -6.28
N MET A 258 -18.96 -1.76 -6.74
CA MET A 258 -18.49 -0.60 -7.51
C MET A 258 -19.05 -0.56 -8.93
N SER A 259 -19.29 -1.72 -9.55
CA SER A 259 -19.81 -1.79 -10.92
C SER A 259 -21.33 -1.84 -11.01
N GLN A 260 -22.05 -2.32 -9.98
CA GLN A 260 -23.52 -2.43 -9.96
C GLN A 260 -24.14 -2.97 -11.26
N ARG A 261 -23.51 -3.99 -11.87
CA ARG A 261 -23.97 -4.60 -13.14
C ARG A 261 -24.03 -3.65 -14.34
N GLN A 262 -23.34 -2.50 -14.29
CA GLN A 262 -23.24 -1.59 -15.42
C GLN A 262 -22.43 -2.22 -16.55
N GLN A 263 -22.98 -2.21 -17.76
CA GLN A 263 -22.32 -2.68 -18.98
C GLN A 263 -21.63 -1.51 -19.71
N ILE A 264 -20.45 -1.77 -20.28
CA ILE A 264 -19.69 -0.82 -21.12
C ILE A 264 -19.38 -1.50 -22.47
N PRO A 265 -20.29 -1.35 -23.46
CA PRO A 265 -20.10 -1.94 -24.79
C PRO A 265 -18.80 -1.51 -25.45
N TYR A 266 -18.25 -2.38 -26.31
CA TYR A 266 -17.05 -2.09 -27.09
C TYR A 266 -17.26 -0.88 -28.01
N GLU A 267 -16.29 0.03 -27.98
CA GLU A 267 -16.31 1.30 -28.72
C GLU A 267 -17.58 2.15 -28.48
N SER A 268 -18.09 2.12 -27.24
CA SER A 268 -19.04 3.10 -26.71
C SER A 268 -18.33 4.38 -26.26
N GLU A 269 -19.08 5.44 -25.98
CA GLU A 269 -18.52 6.68 -25.44
C GLU A 269 -17.80 6.45 -24.10
N LYS A 270 -18.42 5.71 -23.18
CA LYS A 270 -17.79 5.32 -21.90
C LYS A 270 -16.52 4.49 -22.08
N TYR A 271 -16.46 3.64 -23.11
CA TYR A 271 -15.24 2.92 -23.45
C TYR A 271 -14.07 3.87 -23.73
N PHE A 272 -14.29 4.86 -24.61
CA PHE A 272 -13.25 5.84 -24.92
C PHE A 272 -12.95 6.79 -23.76
N ALA A 273 -13.96 7.18 -22.97
CA ALA A 273 -13.76 7.99 -21.78
C ALA A 273 -12.79 7.31 -20.79
N GLY A 274 -12.97 5.99 -20.56
CA GLY A 274 -12.07 5.17 -19.72
C GLY A 274 -10.64 5.09 -20.25
N LEU A 275 -10.44 5.01 -21.58
CA LEU A 275 -9.11 5.04 -22.18
C LEU A 275 -8.45 6.43 -22.07
N ASN A 276 -9.21 7.49 -22.31
CA ASN A 276 -8.72 8.87 -22.26
C ASN A 276 -8.27 9.26 -20.84
N GLN A 277 -9.01 8.84 -19.80
CA GLN A 277 -8.56 9.07 -18.42
C GLN A 277 -7.25 8.33 -18.11
N PHE A 278 -7.11 7.08 -18.55
CA PHE A 278 -5.92 6.27 -18.30
C PHE A 278 -4.70 6.87 -18.97
N GLU A 279 -4.82 7.17 -20.27
CA GLU A 279 -3.75 7.78 -21.05
C GLU A 279 -3.34 9.12 -20.45
N GLY A 280 -4.29 10.00 -20.15
CA GLY A 280 -4.00 11.32 -19.58
C GLY A 280 -3.34 11.23 -18.20
N ASN A 281 -3.85 10.37 -17.31
CA ASN A 281 -3.28 10.22 -15.97
C ASN A 281 -1.91 9.53 -15.99
N LEU A 282 -1.71 8.50 -16.82
CA LEU A 282 -0.41 7.85 -16.96
C LEU A 282 0.61 8.80 -17.59
N ARG A 283 0.21 9.62 -18.57
CA ARG A 283 1.06 10.67 -19.15
C ARG A 283 1.52 11.67 -18.09
N ASP A 284 0.61 12.21 -17.27
CA ASP A 284 0.97 13.12 -16.16
C ASP A 284 1.98 12.47 -15.20
N ILE A 285 1.78 11.17 -14.88
CA ILE A 285 2.69 10.41 -14.01
C ILE A 285 4.09 10.31 -14.62
N LEU A 286 4.17 9.96 -15.90
CA LEU A 286 5.45 9.79 -16.59
C LEU A 286 6.17 11.13 -16.81
N GLU A 287 5.43 12.21 -17.05
CA GLU A 287 5.98 13.56 -17.14
C GLU A 287 6.58 14.02 -15.81
N LEU A 288 5.85 13.84 -14.69
CA LEU A 288 6.34 14.19 -13.36
C LEU A 288 7.59 13.39 -12.98
N THR A 289 7.61 12.08 -13.22
CA THR A 289 8.79 11.24 -12.94
C THR A 289 9.98 11.63 -13.82
N LYS A 290 9.75 11.99 -15.09
CA LYS A 290 10.80 12.45 -16.00
C LYS A 290 11.43 13.77 -15.52
N ASN A 291 10.60 14.72 -15.09
CA ASN A 291 11.05 16.01 -14.58
C ASN A 291 11.92 15.86 -13.31
N GLU A 292 11.59 14.90 -12.45
CA GLU A 292 12.37 14.58 -11.24
C GLU A 292 13.52 13.58 -11.49
N ASN A 293 13.76 13.16 -12.74
CA ASN A 293 14.79 12.18 -13.13
C ASN A 293 14.69 10.83 -12.39
N VAL A 294 13.48 10.38 -12.08
CA VAL A 294 13.24 9.09 -11.44
C VAL A 294 12.94 8.04 -12.52
N PRO A 295 13.70 6.94 -12.61
CA PRO A 295 13.43 5.90 -13.59
C PRO A 295 12.11 5.18 -13.28
N VAL A 296 11.39 4.81 -14.35
CA VAL A 296 10.13 4.07 -14.27
C VAL A 296 10.24 2.80 -15.11
N ILE A 297 9.65 1.71 -14.63
CA ILE A 297 9.39 0.51 -15.45
C ILE A 297 7.89 0.24 -15.46
N LEU A 298 7.33 0.08 -16.66
CA LEU A 298 5.91 -0.22 -16.88
C LEU A 298 5.72 -1.70 -17.19
N GLY A 299 4.61 -2.29 -16.75
CA GLY A 299 4.23 -3.65 -17.13
C GLY A 299 2.92 -3.68 -17.92
N LYS A 300 2.91 -4.35 -19.08
CA LYS A 300 1.65 -4.67 -19.77
C LYS A 300 0.78 -5.56 -18.90
N LEU A 301 -0.53 -5.38 -18.98
CA LEU A 301 -1.50 -6.05 -18.13
C LEU A 301 -1.78 -7.45 -18.66
N VAL A 302 -1.84 -8.39 -17.72
CA VAL A 302 -2.20 -9.79 -18.01
C VAL A 302 -3.58 -10.10 -17.45
N CYS A 303 -4.28 -11.03 -18.10
CA CYS A 303 -5.55 -11.55 -17.65
C CYS A 303 -5.75 -12.98 -18.15
N ASN A 304 -6.76 -13.66 -17.62
CA ASN A 304 -7.14 -14.98 -18.08
C ASN A 304 -7.88 -14.88 -19.43
N LEU A 305 -7.32 -15.55 -20.44
CA LEU A 305 -7.84 -15.56 -21.80
C LEU A 305 -8.67 -16.81 -22.06
N LYS A 306 -8.11 -18.02 -21.87
CA LYS A 306 -8.71 -19.27 -22.33
C LYS A 306 -9.74 -19.89 -21.37
N ASP A 307 -9.61 -19.66 -20.06
CA ASP A 307 -10.42 -20.34 -19.04
C ASP A 307 -11.49 -19.42 -18.43
N GLN A 308 -11.33 -18.10 -18.59
CA GLN A 308 -12.34 -17.11 -18.22
C GLN A 308 -13.24 -16.73 -19.40
N LYS A 309 -14.46 -17.28 -19.41
CA LYS A 309 -15.53 -16.84 -20.33
C LYS A 309 -15.84 -15.35 -20.15
N PRO A 310 -16.28 -14.66 -21.21
CA PRO A 310 -16.89 -13.33 -21.10
C PRO A 310 -18.00 -13.33 -20.05
N PHE A 311 -18.00 -12.31 -19.18
CA PHE A 311 -19.00 -12.20 -18.12
C PHE A 311 -20.34 -11.72 -18.68
N GLU A 312 -20.31 -10.71 -19.55
CA GLU A 312 -21.51 -10.15 -20.16
C GLU A 312 -21.34 -10.13 -21.69
N SER A 313 -22.14 -10.94 -22.38
CA SER A 313 -22.18 -10.99 -23.84
C SER A 313 -23.39 -10.23 -24.35
N ILE A 314 -23.16 -9.20 -25.17
CA ILE A 314 -24.21 -8.40 -25.77
C ILE A 314 -24.08 -8.41 -27.28
N PHE A 315 -25.21 -8.48 -27.98
CA PHE A 315 -25.25 -8.24 -29.42
C PHE A 315 -25.39 -6.73 -29.67
N ASN A 316 -24.63 -6.22 -30.64
CA ASN A 316 -24.93 -4.94 -31.26
C ASN A 316 -24.67 -5.01 -32.78
N ASN A 317 -25.26 -4.10 -33.55
CA ASN A 317 -25.19 -4.17 -35.02
C ASN A 317 -23.76 -4.09 -35.60
N ARG A 318 -22.75 -3.72 -34.81
CA ARG A 318 -21.34 -3.57 -35.26
C ARG A 318 -20.46 -4.76 -34.89
N PHE A 319 -20.77 -5.47 -33.81
CA PHE A 319 -19.90 -6.49 -33.24
C PHE A 319 -20.68 -7.75 -32.84
N PRO A 320 -20.10 -8.94 -33.08
CA PRO A 320 -20.69 -10.20 -32.64
C PRO A 320 -20.70 -10.31 -31.11
N PRO A 321 -21.54 -11.17 -30.53
CA PRO A 321 -21.51 -11.49 -29.11
C PRO A 321 -20.14 -12.04 -28.68
N ALA A 322 -19.69 -11.65 -27.48
CA ALA A 322 -18.38 -12.03 -26.94
C ALA A 322 -18.22 -13.54 -26.73
N ASP A 323 -19.28 -14.20 -26.27
CA ASP A 323 -19.33 -15.65 -26.05
C ASP A 323 -19.21 -16.44 -27.36
N GLU A 324 -19.85 -15.99 -28.46
CA GLU A 324 -19.69 -16.59 -29.79
C GLU A 324 -18.21 -16.60 -30.23
N ILE A 325 -17.51 -15.47 -30.05
CA ILE A 325 -16.08 -15.37 -30.39
C ILE A 325 -15.23 -16.24 -29.46
N PHE A 326 -15.58 -16.33 -28.18
CA PHE A 326 -14.90 -17.20 -27.23
C PHE A 326 -15.02 -18.68 -27.64
N PHE A 327 -16.21 -19.14 -28.04
CA PHE A 327 -16.40 -20.51 -28.53
C PHE A 327 -15.59 -20.79 -29.80
N LYS A 328 -15.48 -19.82 -30.72
CA LYS A 328 -14.59 -19.94 -31.89
C LYS A 328 -13.12 -20.08 -31.46
N ALA A 329 -12.68 -19.30 -30.48
CA ALA A 329 -11.32 -19.39 -29.93
C ALA A 329 -11.02 -20.79 -29.35
N GLN A 330 -11.98 -21.37 -28.62
CA GLN A 330 -11.85 -22.74 -28.08
C GLN A 330 -11.74 -23.80 -29.19
N ASN A 331 -12.51 -23.67 -30.27
CA ASN A 331 -12.43 -24.59 -31.41
C ASN A 331 -11.08 -24.50 -32.15
N GLU A 332 -10.56 -23.29 -32.33
CA GLU A 332 -9.24 -23.06 -32.92
C GLU A 332 -8.13 -23.64 -32.02
N LEU A 333 -8.24 -23.47 -30.70
CA LEU A 333 -7.29 -24.05 -29.74
C LEU A 333 -7.33 -25.59 -29.81
N ALA A 334 -8.51 -26.19 -29.83
CA ALA A 334 -8.68 -27.64 -29.96
C ALA A 334 -8.15 -28.18 -31.30
N SER A 335 -8.12 -27.34 -32.34
CA SER A 335 -7.59 -27.67 -33.66
C SER A 335 -6.07 -27.44 -33.80
N GLY A 336 -5.40 -26.97 -32.74
CA GLY A 336 -3.96 -26.66 -32.75
C GLY A 336 -3.61 -25.31 -33.40
N ASN A 337 -4.58 -24.47 -33.73
CA ASN A 337 -4.39 -23.16 -34.35
C ASN A 337 -4.14 -22.07 -33.30
N TYR A 338 -3.07 -22.22 -32.51
CA TYR A 338 -2.80 -21.41 -31.31
C TYR A 338 -2.83 -19.89 -31.56
N ARG A 339 -2.24 -19.42 -32.66
CA ARG A 339 -2.19 -17.97 -32.97
C ARG A 339 -3.58 -17.37 -33.24
N ASN A 340 -4.42 -18.13 -33.94
CA ASN A 340 -5.79 -17.70 -34.24
C ASN A 340 -6.65 -17.75 -32.97
N ALA A 341 -6.50 -18.82 -32.18
CA ALA A 341 -7.14 -18.94 -30.88
C ALA A 341 -6.79 -17.77 -29.95
N ASP A 342 -5.52 -17.41 -29.79
CA ASP A 342 -5.08 -16.26 -28.98
C ASP A 342 -5.76 -14.95 -29.45
N SER A 343 -5.75 -14.69 -30.76
CA SER A 343 -6.39 -13.51 -31.35
C SER A 343 -7.89 -13.46 -31.06
N LEU A 344 -8.58 -14.59 -31.16
CA LEU A 344 -10.00 -14.69 -30.87
C LEU A 344 -10.30 -14.58 -29.38
N PHE A 345 -9.49 -15.15 -28.48
CA PHE A 345 -9.67 -14.96 -27.04
C PHE A 345 -9.51 -13.49 -26.63
N ARG A 346 -8.51 -12.78 -27.19
CA ARG A 346 -8.33 -11.34 -26.95
C ARG A 346 -9.50 -10.52 -27.50
N LEU A 347 -10.04 -10.88 -28.67
CA LEU A 347 -11.24 -10.24 -29.21
C LEU A 347 -12.46 -10.49 -28.32
N ALA A 348 -12.69 -11.74 -27.89
CA ALA A 348 -13.78 -12.08 -26.98
C ALA A 348 -13.71 -11.27 -25.67
N LYS A 349 -12.51 -11.13 -25.10
CA LYS A 349 -12.26 -10.27 -23.94
C LYS A 349 -12.61 -8.81 -24.21
N ASP A 350 -12.20 -8.25 -25.34
CA ASP A 350 -12.46 -6.83 -25.64
C ASP A 350 -13.96 -6.55 -25.90
N LEU A 351 -14.68 -7.55 -26.42
CA LEU A 351 -16.13 -7.55 -26.62
C LEU A 351 -16.94 -7.79 -25.35
N ASP A 352 -16.33 -8.31 -24.28
CA ASP A 352 -16.98 -8.47 -22.98
C ASP A 352 -17.52 -7.12 -22.49
N ALA A 353 -18.84 -7.05 -22.30
CA ALA A 353 -19.51 -5.82 -21.91
C ALA A 353 -19.26 -5.50 -20.43
N LEU A 354 -18.79 -6.45 -19.63
CA LEU A 354 -18.30 -6.20 -18.29
C LEU A 354 -16.77 -6.07 -18.34
N ARG A 355 -16.30 -4.83 -18.40
CA ARG A 355 -14.86 -4.48 -18.52
C ARG A 355 -14.06 -4.62 -17.23
N TRP A 356 -14.17 -5.78 -16.59
CA TRP A 356 -13.32 -6.16 -15.47
C TRP A 356 -11.93 -6.63 -15.94
N ARG A 357 -11.84 -7.12 -17.18
CA ARG A 357 -10.55 -7.32 -17.87
C ARG A 357 -10.21 -6.06 -18.67
N ALA A 358 -8.96 -5.61 -18.55
CA ALA A 358 -8.49 -4.44 -19.30
C ALA A 358 -8.53 -4.69 -20.82
N PRO A 359 -9.00 -3.73 -21.64
CA PRO A 359 -8.97 -3.84 -23.09
C PRO A 359 -7.55 -3.89 -23.66
N GLU A 360 -7.37 -4.47 -24.85
CA GLU A 360 -6.05 -4.47 -25.52
C GLU A 360 -5.53 -3.04 -25.79
N LYS A 361 -6.43 -2.06 -25.98
CA LYS A 361 -6.05 -0.64 -26.14
C LYS A 361 -5.32 -0.09 -24.90
N THR A 362 -5.56 -0.61 -23.69
CA THR A 362 -4.82 -0.23 -22.48
C THR A 362 -3.34 -0.62 -22.58
N ASN A 363 -3.03 -1.84 -23.03
CA ASN A 363 -1.64 -2.27 -23.23
C ASN A 363 -0.94 -1.48 -24.35
N LYS A 364 -1.68 -1.08 -25.40
CA LYS A 364 -1.16 -0.19 -26.46
C LYS A 364 -0.81 1.20 -25.93
N ILE A 365 -1.62 1.76 -25.02
CA ILE A 365 -1.33 3.04 -24.36
C ILE A 365 -0.06 2.93 -23.52
N ILE A 366 0.09 1.86 -22.72
CA ILE A 366 1.30 1.61 -21.91
C ILE A 366 2.54 1.56 -22.80
N GLU A 367 2.48 0.81 -23.91
CA GLU A 367 3.58 0.68 -24.86
C GLU A 367 3.93 2.02 -25.53
N THR A 368 2.92 2.76 -25.97
CA THR A 368 3.08 4.05 -26.65
C THR A 368 3.73 5.07 -25.72
N LEU A 369 3.22 5.21 -24.51
CA LEU A 369 3.76 6.13 -23.51
C LEU A 369 5.16 5.70 -23.02
N GLY A 370 5.40 4.40 -22.85
CA GLY A 370 6.74 3.92 -22.51
C GLY A 370 7.79 4.30 -23.56
N LYS A 371 7.46 4.15 -24.84
CA LYS A 371 8.33 4.59 -25.95
C LYS A 371 8.50 6.12 -25.96
N GLU A 372 7.40 6.86 -25.78
CA GLU A 372 7.41 8.32 -25.79
C GLU A 372 8.31 8.92 -24.71
N PHE A 373 8.23 8.40 -23.48
CA PHE A 373 9.02 8.89 -22.34
C PHE A 373 10.40 8.21 -22.20
N ASN A 374 10.70 7.23 -23.06
CA ASN A 374 11.87 6.37 -23.03
C ASN A 374 12.04 5.61 -21.70
N TYR A 375 10.95 4.98 -21.26
CA TYR A 375 10.91 4.07 -20.11
C TYR A 375 10.72 2.62 -20.56
N PRO A 376 11.41 1.64 -19.95
CA PRO A 376 11.21 0.22 -20.26
C PRO A 376 9.76 -0.22 -20.03
N VAL A 377 9.23 -0.97 -20.99
CA VAL A 377 7.93 -1.64 -20.91
C VAL A 377 8.16 -3.14 -20.93
N VAL A 378 7.69 -3.83 -19.88
CA VAL A 378 7.76 -5.28 -19.79
C VAL A 378 6.53 -5.87 -20.48
N GLU A 379 6.78 -6.71 -21.49
CA GLU A 379 5.78 -7.42 -22.29
C GLU A 379 5.17 -8.62 -21.53
N LEU A 380 4.71 -8.37 -20.30
CA LEU A 380 4.23 -9.41 -19.38
C LEU A 380 3.09 -10.24 -19.98
N ASP A 381 2.20 -9.62 -20.77
CA ASP A 381 1.08 -10.32 -21.41
C ASP A 381 1.56 -11.36 -22.41
N SER A 382 2.62 -11.07 -23.16
CA SER A 382 3.25 -12.01 -24.10
C SER A 382 4.08 -13.06 -23.37
N ILE A 383 4.85 -12.66 -22.35
CA ILE A 383 5.72 -13.57 -21.59
C ILE A 383 4.90 -14.59 -20.82
N ILE A 384 3.84 -14.17 -20.12
CA ILE A 384 2.97 -15.09 -19.39
C ILE A 384 2.21 -16.02 -20.35
N ASN A 385 1.85 -15.55 -21.55
CA ASN A 385 1.28 -16.42 -22.58
C ASN A 385 2.25 -17.54 -22.96
N ALA A 386 3.52 -17.19 -23.19
CA ALA A 386 4.57 -18.12 -23.59
C ALA A 386 4.94 -19.11 -22.47
N GLU A 387 4.83 -18.72 -21.21
CA GLU A 387 5.03 -19.63 -20.06
C GLU A 387 3.81 -20.48 -19.72
N SER A 388 2.65 -20.18 -20.28
CA SER A 388 1.47 -21.02 -20.08
C SER A 388 1.66 -22.37 -20.78
N VAL A 389 1.20 -23.44 -20.13
CA VAL A 389 1.33 -24.83 -20.64
C VAL A 389 0.78 -25.00 -22.05
N SER A 390 -0.28 -24.27 -22.40
CA SER A 390 -0.91 -24.33 -23.73
C SER A 390 -0.48 -23.21 -24.68
N GLY A 391 0.49 -22.37 -24.29
CA GLY A 391 0.86 -21.16 -25.02
C GLY A 391 -0.21 -20.06 -25.04
N ILE A 392 -1.30 -20.24 -24.26
CA ILE A 392 -2.38 -19.25 -24.07
C ILE A 392 -2.69 -19.20 -22.57
N VAL A 393 -2.57 -18.02 -21.97
CA VAL A 393 -2.73 -17.82 -20.52
C VAL A 393 -4.15 -18.16 -20.04
N GLY A 394 -4.21 -18.94 -18.97
CA GLY A 394 -5.44 -19.24 -18.23
C GLY A 394 -5.17 -19.62 -16.78
N ASP A 395 -5.92 -20.61 -16.28
CA ASP A 395 -5.95 -20.99 -14.85
C ASP A 395 -4.60 -21.49 -14.32
N ASP A 396 -3.70 -21.91 -15.23
CA ASP A 396 -2.35 -22.34 -14.89
C ASP A 396 -1.45 -21.22 -14.36
N LEU A 397 -1.74 -19.95 -14.67
CA LEU A 397 -0.97 -18.78 -14.21
C LEU A 397 -1.83 -17.65 -13.63
N ILE A 398 -3.15 -17.66 -13.84
CA ILE A 398 -4.11 -16.66 -13.35
C ILE A 398 -5.20 -17.37 -12.54
N THR A 399 -5.51 -16.92 -11.33
CA THR A 399 -6.47 -17.64 -10.47
C THR A 399 -7.94 -17.35 -10.77
N ASP A 400 -8.22 -16.22 -11.40
CA ASP A 400 -9.55 -15.75 -11.74
C ASP A 400 -9.54 -15.08 -13.13
N HIS A 401 -10.30 -14.01 -13.33
CA HIS A 401 -10.24 -13.24 -14.57
C HIS A 401 -8.94 -12.46 -14.81
N LEU A 402 -8.18 -12.06 -13.78
CA LEU A 402 -7.00 -11.21 -13.93
C LEU A 402 -5.86 -11.38 -12.91
N HIS A 403 -6.12 -11.92 -11.73
CA HIS A 403 -5.15 -11.99 -10.65
C HIS A 403 -4.18 -13.16 -10.90
N PRO A 404 -2.87 -12.91 -11.00
CA PRO A 404 -1.89 -13.99 -11.11
C PRO A 404 -1.98 -14.95 -9.92
N ASN A 405 -1.71 -16.23 -10.17
CA ASN A 405 -1.42 -17.16 -9.08
C ASN A 405 0.03 -16.92 -8.57
N LEU A 406 0.46 -17.66 -7.54
CA LEU A 406 1.81 -17.51 -6.99
C LEU A 406 2.91 -17.59 -8.05
N ARG A 407 2.81 -18.55 -8.98
CA ARG A 407 3.79 -18.70 -10.07
C ARG A 407 3.73 -17.51 -11.03
N GLY A 408 2.54 -17.06 -11.39
CA GLY A 408 2.35 -15.84 -12.19
C GLY A 408 3.00 -14.61 -11.55
N PHE A 409 2.84 -14.41 -10.25
CA PHE A 409 3.51 -13.31 -9.53
C PHE A 409 5.04 -13.45 -9.51
N GLN A 410 5.57 -14.65 -9.35
CA GLN A 410 7.00 -14.90 -9.43
C GLN A 410 7.57 -14.56 -10.82
N ILE A 411 6.85 -14.92 -11.89
CA ILE A 411 7.23 -14.55 -13.28
C ILE A 411 7.22 -13.03 -13.44
N ILE A 412 6.18 -12.35 -12.97
CA ILE A 412 6.09 -10.88 -13.05
C ILE A 412 7.26 -10.22 -12.32
N GLY A 413 7.58 -10.67 -11.10
CA GLY A 413 8.71 -10.16 -10.33
C GLY A 413 10.05 -10.40 -11.02
N ARG A 414 10.24 -11.59 -11.59
CA ARG A 414 11.43 -11.96 -12.38
C ARG A 414 11.61 -11.02 -13.56
N GLU A 415 10.56 -10.77 -14.33
CA GLU A 415 10.65 -9.94 -15.54
C GLU A 415 10.84 -8.45 -15.25
N PHE A 416 10.26 -7.92 -14.17
CA PHE A 416 10.60 -6.57 -13.72
C PHE A 416 12.07 -6.45 -13.31
N CYS A 417 12.62 -7.44 -12.60
CA CYS A 417 14.06 -7.46 -12.29
C CYS A 417 14.92 -7.57 -13.56
N ASN A 418 14.57 -8.45 -14.49
CA ASN A 418 15.29 -8.61 -15.76
C ASN A 418 15.29 -7.29 -16.55
N ALA A 419 14.15 -6.61 -16.65
CA ALA A 419 14.05 -5.32 -17.31
C ALA A 419 14.92 -4.25 -16.64
N ALA A 420 14.94 -4.20 -15.30
CA ALA A 420 15.77 -3.25 -14.56
C ALA A 420 17.27 -3.51 -14.74
N ILE A 421 17.69 -4.77 -14.78
CA ILE A 421 19.08 -5.18 -15.05
C ILE A 421 19.48 -4.83 -16.48
N ASN A 422 18.68 -5.24 -17.46
CA ASN A 422 18.97 -5.05 -18.89
C ASN A 422 18.99 -3.56 -19.29
N SER A 423 18.20 -2.73 -18.60
CA SER A 423 18.16 -1.29 -18.83
C SER A 423 19.22 -0.50 -18.03
N GLY A 424 20.06 -1.19 -17.25
CA GLY A 424 21.09 -0.56 -16.42
C GLY A 424 20.55 0.31 -15.29
N ILE A 425 19.27 0.15 -14.92
CA ILE A 425 18.64 0.88 -13.81
C ILE A 425 19.16 0.33 -12.49
N PHE A 426 19.23 -0.99 -12.36
CA PHE A 426 19.86 -1.60 -11.21
C PHE A 426 21.38 -1.37 -11.25
N PRO A 427 22.01 -1.08 -10.09
CA PRO A 427 23.45 -0.89 -10.03
C PRO A 427 24.18 -2.18 -10.44
N LYS A 428 25.42 -2.09 -10.92
CA LYS A 428 26.20 -3.29 -11.19
C LYS A 428 26.36 -4.11 -9.92
N SER A 429 26.04 -5.41 -9.99
CA SER A 429 26.25 -6.36 -8.88
C SER A 429 27.70 -6.86 -8.91
N ASN A 430 28.23 -7.23 -7.74
CA ASN A 430 29.53 -7.89 -7.60
C ASN A 430 29.45 -9.40 -7.88
N ASN A 431 28.25 -9.94 -8.13
CA ASN A 431 28.03 -11.36 -8.38
C ASN A 431 27.88 -11.62 -9.89
N ASP A 432 28.59 -12.62 -10.42
CA ASP A 432 28.54 -13.02 -11.84
C ASP A 432 27.45 -14.05 -12.16
N TYR A 433 26.40 -14.14 -11.33
CA TYR A 433 25.33 -15.11 -11.56
C TYR A 433 24.54 -14.79 -12.83
N SER A 434 24.28 -15.80 -13.66
CA SER A 434 23.36 -15.66 -14.80
C SER A 434 21.93 -15.35 -14.31
N LEU A 435 21.10 -14.73 -15.15
CA LEU A 435 19.72 -14.39 -14.77
C LEU A 435 18.92 -15.61 -14.28
N GLN A 436 19.18 -16.79 -14.87
CA GLN A 436 18.56 -18.07 -14.49
C GLN A 436 19.03 -18.57 -13.11
N VAL A 437 20.33 -18.47 -12.81
CA VAL A 437 20.86 -18.84 -11.49
C VAL A 437 20.32 -17.91 -10.41
N GLN A 438 20.31 -16.62 -10.69
CA GLN A 438 19.72 -15.66 -9.78
C GLN A 438 18.22 -15.97 -9.52
N ASP A 439 17.46 -16.42 -10.54
CA ASP A 439 16.02 -16.76 -10.39
C ASP A 439 15.84 -17.98 -9.48
N SER A 440 16.59 -19.05 -9.76
CA SER A 440 16.58 -20.26 -8.93
C SER A 440 16.92 -19.97 -7.46
N LEU A 441 17.93 -19.13 -7.21
CA LEU A 441 18.32 -18.72 -5.85
C LEU A 441 17.30 -17.79 -5.18
N THR A 442 16.58 -16.98 -5.97
CA THR A 442 15.50 -16.12 -5.45
C THR A 442 14.33 -16.99 -4.99
N LEU A 443 13.91 -17.94 -5.82
CA LEU A 443 12.80 -18.86 -5.53
C LEU A 443 13.10 -19.77 -4.33
N SER A 444 14.34 -20.25 -4.17
CA SER A 444 14.71 -21.09 -3.02
C SER A 444 14.69 -20.36 -1.68
N ARG A 445 14.70 -19.02 -1.69
CA ARG A 445 14.63 -18.14 -0.52
C ARG A 445 13.26 -17.45 -0.37
N TYR A 446 12.28 -17.83 -1.20
CA TYR A 446 10.96 -17.24 -1.21
C TYR A 446 10.06 -17.92 -0.18
N ASN A 447 9.80 -17.25 0.95
CA ASN A 447 8.97 -17.79 2.00
C ASN A 447 7.49 -17.56 1.68
N PHE A 448 6.79 -18.64 1.34
CA PHE A 448 5.34 -18.65 1.13
C PHE A 448 4.80 -19.98 1.69
N THR A 449 4.01 -19.92 2.76
CA THR A 449 3.68 -21.11 3.55
C THR A 449 2.38 -21.77 3.10
N LYS A 450 2.09 -22.93 3.69
CA LYS A 450 0.79 -23.59 3.49
C LYS A 450 -0.36 -22.73 4.01
N LEU A 451 -0.15 -22.00 5.11
CA LEU A 451 -1.13 -21.07 5.65
C LEU A 451 -1.48 -19.99 4.61
N ASP A 452 -0.46 -19.34 4.01
CA ASP A 452 -0.66 -18.35 2.95
C ASP A 452 -1.47 -18.92 1.77
N SER A 453 -1.13 -20.14 1.34
CA SER A 453 -1.79 -20.82 0.23
C SER A 453 -3.29 -21.04 0.48
N ILE A 454 -3.65 -21.47 1.70
CA ILE A 454 -5.05 -21.74 2.06
C ILE A 454 -5.82 -20.44 2.27
N THR A 455 -5.18 -19.41 2.84
CA THR A 455 -5.80 -18.07 2.97
C THR A 455 -6.12 -17.49 1.60
N ALA A 456 -5.18 -17.58 0.64
CA ALA A 456 -5.42 -17.17 -0.74
C ALA A 456 -6.59 -17.96 -1.37
N LEU A 457 -6.60 -19.29 -1.21
CA LEU A 457 -7.69 -20.14 -1.68
C LEU A 457 -9.06 -19.69 -1.13
N TYR A 458 -9.13 -19.35 0.16
CA TYR A 458 -10.37 -18.86 0.75
C TYR A 458 -10.82 -17.52 0.16
N GLN A 459 -9.90 -16.58 -0.04
CA GLN A 459 -10.21 -15.31 -0.70
C GLN A 459 -10.70 -15.51 -2.14
N ILE A 460 -10.12 -16.47 -2.88
CA ILE A 460 -10.55 -16.84 -4.22
C ILE A 460 -11.97 -17.41 -4.19
N ILE A 461 -12.27 -18.31 -3.25
CA ILE A 461 -13.61 -18.88 -3.09
C ILE A 461 -14.63 -17.76 -2.80
N ILE A 462 -14.33 -16.84 -1.88
CA ILE A 462 -15.20 -15.69 -1.59
C ILE A 462 -15.41 -14.85 -2.86
N LEU A 463 -14.34 -14.52 -3.58
CA LEU A 463 -14.42 -13.70 -4.78
C LEU A 463 -15.30 -14.34 -5.86
N LYS A 464 -15.13 -15.64 -6.08
CA LYS A 464 -15.87 -16.43 -7.09
C LYS A 464 -17.24 -16.89 -6.61
N SER A 465 -17.62 -16.57 -5.38
CA SER A 465 -18.91 -16.96 -4.78
C SER A 465 -20.06 -15.99 -5.02
N ASP A 466 -19.81 -14.93 -5.79
CA ASP A 466 -20.76 -13.86 -6.03
C ASP A 466 -20.71 -13.39 -7.49
N TRP A 467 -21.65 -12.53 -7.87
CA TRP A 467 -21.66 -11.89 -9.17
C TRP A 467 -20.32 -11.15 -9.43
N PRO A 468 -19.75 -11.23 -10.64
CA PRO A 468 -20.27 -11.83 -11.88
C PRO A 468 -19.92 -13.30 -12.11
N TYR A 469 -19.23 -13.97 -11.18
CA TYR A 469 -18.84 -15.38 -11.37
C TYR A 469 -20.02 -16.34 -11.23
N THR A 470 -20.97 -15.99 -10.37
CA THR A 470 -22.22 -16.71 -10.21
C THR A 470 -23.42 -15.78 -10.44
N LYS A 471 -24.53 -16.36 -10.91
CA LYS A 471 -25.79 -15.60 -11.07
C LYS A 471 -26.37 -15.20 -9.72
N GLU A 472 -26.29 -16.13 -8.76
CA GLU A 472 -26.73 -15.98 -7.38
C GLU A 472 -25.54 -16.21 -6.45
N LYS A 473 -25.55 -15.50 -5.31
CA LYS A 473 -24.51 -15.61 -4.30
C LYS A 473 -24.53 -17.01 -3.70
N ILE A 474 -23.39 -17.71 -3.74
CA ILE A 474 -23.22 -19.03 -3.13
C ILE A 474 -23.38 -18.90 -1.61
N SER A 475 -24.06 -19.88 -1.00
CA SER A 475 -24.27 -19.91 0.45
C SER A 475 -22.96 -20.08 1.23
N ASP A 476 -22.93 -19.65 2.50
CA ASP A 476 -21.74 -19.85 3.32
C ASP A 476 -21.45 -21.34 3.55
N ASP A 477 -22.49 -22.18 3.70
CA ASP A 477 -22.35 -23.65 3.81
C ASP A 477 -21.66 -24.28 2.60
N GLU A 478 -21.97 -23.82 1.39
CA GLU A 478 -21.30 -24.28 0.18
C GLU A 478 -19.84 -23.81 0.10
N LYS A 479 -19.55 -22.57 0.52
CA LYS A 479 -18.16 -22.08 0.61
C LYS A 479 -17.36 -22.91 1.61
N PHE A 480 -17.94 -23.28 2.75
CA PHE A 480 -17.30 -24.16 3.74
C PHE A 480 -17.01 -25.55 3.16
N LYS A 481 -17.94 -26.11 2.38
CA LYS A 481 -17.72 -27.39 1.68
C LYS A 481 -16.58 -27.29 0.65
N LEU A 482 -16.48 -26.18 -0.09
CA LEU A 482 -15.41 -25.95 -1.06
C LEU A 482 -14.04 -25.81 -0.39
N LEU A 483 -13.98 -25.19 0.79
CA LEU A 483 -12.75 -25.05 1.56
C LEU A 483 -12.24 -26.37 2.12
N ASN A 484 -13.16 -27.28 2.46
CA ASN A 484 -12.83 -28.55 3.10
C ASN A 484 -11.88 -28.34 4.30
N ILE A 485 -12.32 -27.54 5.28
CA ILE A 485 -11.54 -27.21 6.49
C ILE A 485 -11.34 -28.47 7.33
N LEU A 486 -10.12 -28.98 7.42
CA LEU A 486 -9.79 -30.24 8.10
C LEU A 486 -8.76 -30.08 9.21
N THR A 487 -7.95 -29.03 9.15
CA THR A 487 -6.77 -28.85 10.00
C THR A 487 -6.82 -27.54 10.78
N TYR A 488 -5.97 -27.43 11.80
CA TYR A 488 -5.78 -26.18 12.53
C TYR A 488 -5.29 -25.05 11.62
N THR A 489 -4.43 -25.36 10.64
CA THR A 489 -3.98 -24.39 9.63
C THR A 489 -5.16 -23.87 8.82
N ASP A 490 -6.09 -24.73 8.40
CA ASP A 490 -7.28 -24.32 7.63
C ASP A 490 -8.18 -23.39 8.46
N SER A 491 -8.31 -23.66 9.77
CA SER A 491 -9.08 -22.83 10.69
C SER A 491 -8.49 -21.43 10.83
N LEU A 492 -7.16 -21.33 10.98
CA LEU A 492 -6.47 -20.04 11.00
C LEU A 492 -6.61 -19.32 9.65
N ALA A 493 -6.43 -20.03 8.54
CA ALA A 493 -6.55 -19.47 7.20
C ALA A 493 -7.93 -18.86 6.94
N PHE A 494 -8.99 -19.55 7.38
CA PHE A 494 -10.36 -19.07 7.31
C PHE A 494 -10.56 -17.77 8.12
N LEU A 495 -10.14 -17.75 9.39
CA LEU A 495 -10.25 -16.57 10.23
C LEU A 495 -9.47 -15.38 9.64
N THR A 496 -8.29 -15.64 9.09
CA THR A 496 -7.47 -14.62 8.44
C THR A 496 -8.11 -14.07 7.17
N GLY A 497 -8.56 -14.93 6.25
CA GLY A 497 -9.17 -14.44 5.00
C GLY A 497 -10.53 -13.78 5.21
N LYS A 498 -11.20 -14.03 6.35
CA LYS A 498 -12.43 -13.32 6.77
C LYS A 498 -12.12 -11.94 7.37
N GLY A 499 -10.89 -11.73 7.87
CA GLY A 499 -10.47 -10.53 8.58
C GLY A 499 -10.70 -10.58 10.10
N ASP A 500 -11.09 -11.73 10.66
CA ASP A 500 -11.30 -11.91 12.10
C ASP A 500 -9.96 -12.13 12.86
N LEU A 501 -8.88 -12.46 12.13
CA LEU A 501 -7.53 -12.65 12.67
C LEU A 501 -6.52 -11.97 11.73
N SER A 502 -5.59 -11.19 12.27
CA SER A 502 -4.53 -10.61 11.42
C SER A 502 -3.65 -11.70 10.83
N TRP A 503 -3.08 -11.44 9.65
CA TRP A 503 -2.17 -12.36 8.98
C TRP A 503 -0.99 -12.73 9.89
N GLU A 504 -0.32 -11.74 10.47
CA GLU A 504 0.78 -11.94 11.42
C GLU A 504 0.37 -12.83 12.60
N ALA A 505 -0.76 -12.54 13.25
CA ALA A 505 -1.20 -13.29 14.42
C ALA A 505 -1.51 -14.76 14.07
N ALA A 506 -1.98 -15.03 12.86
CA ALA A 506 -2.21 -16.39 12.39
C ALA A 506 -0.90 -17.18 12.23
N HIS A 507 0.11 -16.58 11.59
CA HIS A 507 1.43 -17.20 11.47
C HIS A 507 2.08 -17.44 12.84
N LEU A 508 2.05 -16.47 13.75
CA LEU A 508 2.63 -16.62 15.09
C LEU A 508 1.91 -17.70 15.92
N LYS A 509 0.58 -17.78 15.84
CA LYS A 509 -0.20 -18.87 16.47
C LYS A 509 0.14 -20.23 15.89
N LEU A 510 0.28 -20.33 14.57
CA LEU A 510 0.65 -21.58 13.91
C LEU A 510 2.07 -21.98 14.30
N ALA A 511 3.02 -21.04 14.31
CA ALA A 511 4.40 -21.26 14.74
C ALA A 511 4.44 -21.83 16.16
N GLN A 512 3.80 -21.15 17.13
CA GLN A 512 3.75 -21.61 18.52
C GLN A 512 3.21 -23.04 18.64
N ARG A 513 2.14 -23.37 17.92
CA ARG A 513 1.60 -24.73 17.91
C ARG A 513 2.58 -25.74 17.31
N LYS A 514 3.22 -25.40 16.19
CA LYS A 514 4.17 -26.30 15.51
C LYS A 514 5.41 -26.56 16.34
N LEU A 515 5.86 -25.58 17.12
CA LEU A 515 6.93 -25.78 18.09
C LEU A 515 6.53 -26.77 19.19
N ALA A 516 5.32 -26.64 19.74
CA ALA A 516 4.79 -27.58 20.75
C ALA A 516 4.57 -29.01 20.19
N GLU A 517 4.36 -29.14 18.88
CA GLU A 517 4.30 -30.41 18.15
C GLU A 517 5.70 -30.93 17.73
N GLU A 518 6.79 -30.30 18.17
CA GLU A 518 8.19 -30.59 17.79
C GLU A 518 8.45 -30.50 16.26
N ASN A 519 7.56 -29.84 15.51
CA ASN A 519 7.75 -29.56 14.09
C ASN A 519 8.51 -28.24 13.89
N TYR A 520 9.81 -28.30 14.15
CA TYR A 520 10.71 -27.15 14.07
C TYR A 520 10.81 -26.55 12.67
N LYS A 521 10.73 -27.39 11.63
CA LYS A 521 10.79 -26.92 10.24
C LYS A 521 9.65 -25.95 9.95
N THR A 522 8.41 -26.35 10.22
CA THR A 522 7.24 -25.48 9.99
C THR A 522 7.25 -24.29 10.95
N PHE A 523 7.69 -24.45 12.20
CA PHE A 523 7.88 -23.30 13.09
C PHE A 523 8.77 -22.22 12.45
N ILE A 524 9.95 -22.60 11.93
CA ILE A 524 10.87 -21.65 11.29
C ILE A 524 10.27 -21.08 10.00
N GLU A 525 9.56 -21.87 9.20
CA GLU A 525 8.86 -21.39 7.99
C GLU A 525 7.85 -20.28 8.32
N GLU A 526 7.01 -20.48 9.34
CA GLU A 526 6.00 -19.48 9.73
C GLU A 526 6.63 -18.22 10.35
N ILE A 527 7.69 -18.35 11.14
CA ILE A 527 8.43 -17.18 11.66
C ILE A 527 9.14 -16.42 10.53
N ASN A 528 9.76 -17.13 9.59
CA ASN A 528 10.43 -16.51 8.45
C ASN A 528 9.44 -15.78 7.53
N ALA A 529 8.22 -16.31 7.37
CA ALA A 529 7.16 -15.62 6.65
C ALA A 529 6.87 -14.24 7.27
N VAL A 530 6.70 -14.17 8.59
CA VAL A 530 6.40 -12.92 9.31
C VAL A 530 7.59 -11.96 9.30
N THR A 531 8.79 -12.45 9.62
CA THR A 531 10.01 -11.62 9.68
C THR A 531 10.45 -11.11 8.31
N ASP A 532 10.08 -11.79 7.23
CA ASP A 532 10.25 -11.25 5.88
C ASP A 532 9.36 -10.04 5.61
N GLU A 533 8.10 -10.08 6.06
CA GLU A 533 7.17 -8.95 5.90
C GLU A 533 7.48 -7.80 6.84
N TYR A 534 7.83 -8.12 8.08
CA TYR A 534 8.15 -7.15 9.12
C TYR A 534 9.61 -7.28 9.59
N PRO A 535 10.60 -7.07 8.71
CA PRO A 535 12.03 -7.30 9.00
C PRO A 535 12.63 -6.29 9.97
N PHE A 536 11.83 -5.29 10.30
CA PHE A 536 12.15 -4.09 11.03
C PHE A 536 11.35 -3.99 12.32
N ASP A 537 10.32 -4.81 12.49
CA ASP A 537 9.54 -4.93 13.71
C ASP A 537 10.27 -5.87 14.69
N PRO A 538 10.61 -5.45 15.91
CA PRO A 538 11.22 -6.33 16.90
C PRO A 538 10.27 -7.45 17.39
N TYR A 539 8.96 -7.27 17.33
CA TYR A 539 7.98 -8.17 17.97
C TYR A 539 8.03 -9.63 17.47
N PRO A 540 8.10 -9.92 16.16
CA PRO A 540 8.25 -11.29 15.66
C PRO A 540 9.56 -11.95 16.12
N TYR A 541 10.67 -11.20 16.15
CA TYR A 541 11.97 -11.71 16.61
C TYR A 541 11.97 -11.99 18.11
N GLU A 542 11.39 -11.09 18.90
CA GLU A 542 11.20 -11.24 20.35
C GLU A 542 10.38 -12.51 20.64
N THR A 543 9.22 -12.66 19.99
CA THR A 543 8.36 -13.83 20.12
C THR A 543 9.09 -15.13 19.74
N ALA A 544 9.73 -15.17 18.57
CA ALA A 544 10.46 -16.35 18.11
C ALA A 544 11.60 -16.74 19.06
N SER A 545 12.41 -15.76 19.48
CA SER A 545 13.53 -16.00 20.40
C SER A 545 13.08 -16.50 21.76
N GLN A 546 12.00 -15.94 22.32
CA GLN A 546 11.44 -16.38 23.60
C GLN A 546 10.96 -17.82 23.54
N LEU A 547 10.17 -18.16 22.52
CA LEU A 547 9.67 -19.53 22.32
C LEU A 547 10.80 -20.56 22.19
N LEU A 548 11.86 -20.22 21.44
CA LEU A 548 13.02 -21.09 21.25
C LEU A 548 13.87 -21.22 22.53
N VAL A 549 14.11 -20.11 23.24
CA VAL A 549 14.82 -20.11 24.52
C VAL A 549 14.10 -20.95 25.57
N ASP A 550 12.78 -20.79 25.70
CA ASP A 550 11.95 -21.57 26.64
C ASP A 550 11.97 -23.06 26.30
N SER A 551 12.08 -23.38 25.00
CA SER A 551 12.26 -24.74 24.48
C SER A 551 13.72 -25.23 24.53
N LYS A 552 14.65 -24.45 25.11
CA LYS A 552 16.09 -24.72 25.21
C LYS A 552 16.81 -24.89 23.86
N MET A 553 16.23 -24.38 22.78
CA MET A 553 16.77 -24.39 21.42
C MET A 553 17.67 -23.17 21.18
N PHE A 554 18.80 -23.16 21.87
CA PHE A 554 19.67 -21.97 21.93
C PHE A 554 20.34 -21.62 20.59
N ASN A 555 20.70 -22.61 19.78
CA ASN A 555 21.35 -22.37 18.49
C ASN A 555 20.40 -21.70 17.50
N GLU A 556 19.15 -22.15 17.48
CA GLU A 556 18.07 -21.62 16.66
C GLU A 556 17.60 -20.25 17.17
N ALA A 557 17.61 -20.00 18.48
CA ALA A 557 17.26 -18.70 19.06
C ALA A 557 18.28 -17.61 18.70
N TYR A 558 19.56 -17.97 18.57
CA TYR A 558 20.67 -17.04 18.38
C TYR A 558 20.50 -16.04 17.21
N PRO A 559 20.14 -16.44 15.98
CA PRO A 559 19.91 -15.50 14.89
C PRO A 559 18.76 -14.51 15.16
N PHE A 560 17.66 -14.97 15.77
CA PHE A 560 16.53 -14.10 16.13
C PHE A 560 16.91 -13.12 17.24
N LEU A 561 17.64 -13.58 18.26
CA LEU A 561 18.17 -12.72 19.33
C LEU A 561 19.15 -11.67 18.80
N THR A 562 20.02 -12.05 17.85
CA THR A 562 20.97 -11.13 17.23
C THR A 562 20.24 -10.03 16.47
N LYS A 563 19.22 -10.41 15.69
CA LYS A 563 18.41 -9.46 14.93
C LYS A 563 17.56 -8.57 15.84
N LEU A 564 16.95 -9.14 16.88
CA LEU A 564 16.24 -8.40 17.93
C LEU A 564 17.17 -7.39 18.60
N ASN A 565 18.38 -7.78 19.00
CA ASN A 565 19.33 -6.88 19.65
C ASN A 565 19.77 -5.73 18.72
N ALA A 566 19.88 -5.98 17.40
CA ALA A 566 20.19 -4.94 16.43
C ALA A 566 19.02 -3.95 16.21
N LEU A 567 17.77 -4.40 16.33
CA LEU A 567 16.56 -3.57 16.20
C LEU A 567 16.20 -2.85 17.50
N LYS A 568 16.31 -3.56 18.62
CA LYS A 568 15.88 -3.18 19.97
C LYS A 568 16.76 -3.93 21.00
N SER A 569 17.95 -3.38 21.26
CA SER A 569 18.83 -3.87 22.32
C SER A 569 18.18 -3.67 23.69
N GLY A 570 18.23 -4.69 24.55
CA GLY A 570 17.64 -4.64 25.88
C GLY A 570 18.15 -5.75 26.80
N ALA A 571 17.70 -5.75 28.05
CA ALA A 571 18.12 -6.74 29.05
C ALA A 571 17.92 -8.18 28.57
N TYR A 572 16.75 -8.49 27.99
CA TYR A 572 16.42 -9.81 27.50
C TYR A 572 17.38 -10.30 26.39
N SER A 573 17.53 -9.53 25.31
CA SER A 573 18.32 -9.95 24.15
C SER A 573 19.81 -10.04 24.47
N THR A 574 20.35 -9.07 25.23
CA THR A 574 21.75 -9.07 25.66
C THR A 574 22.05 -10.18 26.68
N LYS A 575 21.15 -10.47 27.63
CA LYS A 575 21.27 -11.60 28.56
C LYS A 575 21.42 -12.91 27.80
N TRP A 576 20.48 -13.23 26.92
CA TRP A 576 20.46 -14.53 26.25
C TRP A 576 21.56 -14.68 25.20
N LEU A 577 21.90 -13.63 24.44
CA LEU A 577 23.10 -13.66 23.59
C LEU A 577 24.36 -13.98 24.40
N GLY A 578 24.52 -13.34 25.56
CA GLY A 578 25.64 -13.56 26.44
C GLY A 578 25.70 -14.98 27.03
N ILE A 579 24.56 -15.51 27.47
CA ILE A 579 24.46 -16.89 27.98
C ILE A 579 24.79 -17.91 26.88
N ILE A 580 24.22 -17.73 25.67
CA ILE A 580 24.45 -18.65 24.55
C ILE A 580 25.90 -18.59 24.08
N ASP A 581 26.51 -17.40 24.04
CA ASP A 581 27.93 -17.24 23.74
C ASP A 581 28.81 -17.94 24.77
N LEU A 582 28.47 -17.86 26.06
CA LEU A 582 29.18 -18.56 27.11
C LEU A 582 29.11 -20.09 26.94
N LEU A 583 27.91 -20.62 26.66
CA LEU A 583 27.69 -22.04 26.37
C LEU A 583 28.50 -22.52 25.15
N ASN A 584 28.67 -21.65 24.15
CA ASN A 584 29.46 -21.92 22.94
C ASN A 584 30.95 -21.55 23.08
N ASN A 585 31.44 -21.33 24.31
CA ASN A 585 32.82 -20.98 24.61
C ASN A 585 33.34 -19.69 23.92
N ARG A 586 32.44 -18.79 23.53
CA ARG A 586 32.74 -17.43 23.00
C ARG A 586 32.84 -16.42 24.15
N VAL A 587 33.80 -16.66 25.05
CA VAL A 587 33.87 -16.01 26.37
C VAL A 587 33.94 -14.48 26.31
N ASP A 588 34.73 -13.90 25.41
CA ASP A 588 34.83 -12.43 25.30
C ASP A 588 33.52 -11.79 24.83
N SER A 589 32.83 -12.44 23.89
CA SER A 589 31.51 -11.99 23.42
C SER A 589 30.46 -12.11 24.54
N ALA A 590 30.50 -13.22 25.29
CA ALA A 590 29.65 -13.43 26.45
C ALA A 590 29.81 -12.33 27.50
N ILE A 591 31.05 -11.97 27.87
CA ILE A 591 31.33 -10.89 28.81
C ILE A 591 30.78 -9.56 28.29
N ASN A 592 30.97 -9.25 27.01
CA ASN A 592 30.48 -8.02 26.39
C ASN A 592 28.95 -7.92 26.46
N TYR A 593 28.22 -8.96 26.06
CA TYR A 593 26.77 -8.97 26.08
C TYR A 593 26.20 -8.99 27.51
N LEU A 594 26.72 -9.83 28.41
CA LEU A 594 26.24 -9.88 29.79
C LEU A 594 26.52 -8.58 30.56
N SER A 595 27.66 -7.93 30.31
CA SER A 595 27.95 -6.61 30.90
C SER A 595 26.97 -5.54 30.39
N LYS A 596 26.62 -5.56 29.09
CA LYS A 596 25.56 -4.70 28.54
C LYS A 596 24.20 -5.01 29.18
N SER A 597 23.89 -6.28 29.45
CA SER A 597 22.64 -6.67 30.10
C SER A 597 22.50 -6.06 31.50
N ILE A 598 23.57 -5.97 32.28
CA ILE A 598 23.55 -5.34 33.61
C ILE A 598 23.22 -3.84 33.53
N ASN A 599 23.68 -3.16 32.46
CA ASN A 599 23.34 -1.75 32.27
C ASN A 599 21.83 -1.53 32.01
N TYR A 600 21.13 -2.54 31.47
CA TYR A 600 19.68 -2.52 31.31
C TYR A 600 18.93 -3.01 32.55
N ASN A 601 19.42 -4.05 33.22
CA ASN A 601 18.84 -4.59 34.46
C ASN A 601 19.96 -5.06 35.40
N SER A 602 20.26 -4.23 36.39
CA SER A 602 21.33 -4.47 37.37
C SER A 602 20.93 -5.40 38.52
N SER A 603 19.69 -5.91 38.52
CA SER A 603 19.12 -6.80 39.53
C SER A 603 18.91 -8.23 39.04
N ASP A 604 19.49 -8.62 37.88
CA ASP A 604 19.39 -9.99 37.36
C ASP A 604 20.54 -10.86 37.92
N ALA A 605 20.25 -11.62 38.99
CA ALA A 605 21.24 -12.49 39.63
C ALA A 605 21.88 -13.51 38.67
N GLN A 606 21.09 -14.07 37.74
CA GLN A 606 21.58 -15.05 36.77
C GLN A 606 22.64 -14.45 35.82
N VAL A 607 22.52 -13.18 35.46
CA VAL A 607 23.53 -12.50 34.62
C VAL A 607 24.86 -12.38 35.36
N TYR A 608 24.85 -12.00 36.64
CA TYR A 608 26.07 -11.96 37.46
C TYR A 608 26.69 -13.34 37.69
N TYR A 609 25.87 -14.37 37.89
CA TYR A 609 26.35 -15.76 37.97
C TYR A 609 27.07 -16.17 36.68
N ASN A 610 26.48 -15.90 35.51
CA ASN A 610 27.10 -16.23 34.22
C ASN A 610 28.37 -15.39 33.94
N LEU A 611 28.40 -14.11 34.31
CA LEU A 611 29.62 -13.30 34.22
C LEU A 611 30.74 -13.85 35.10
N SER A 612 30.40 -14.30 36.32
CA SER A 612 31.38 -14.96 37.20
C SER A 612 31.97 -16.20 36.53
N GLY A 613 31.13 -17.03 35.93
CA GLY A 613 31.58 -18.18 35.13
C GLY A 613 32.50 -17.77 33.98
N ALA A 614 32.12 -16.74 33.22
CA ALA A 614 32.92 -16.24 32.09
C ALA A 614 34.30 -15.71 32.52
N TYR A 615 34.38 -14.91 33.59
CA TYR A 615 35.66 -14.42 34.13
C TYR A 615 36.50 -15.54 34.74
N SER A 616 35.86 -16.54 35.37
CA SER A 616 36.55 -17.75 35.88
C SER A 616 37.24 -18.52 34.76
N ILE A 617 36.59 -18.68 33.59
CA ILE A 617 37.19 -19.31 32.40
C ILE A 617 38.40 -18.49 31.90
N LYS A 618 38.33 -17.15 31.95
CA LYS A 618 39.47 -16.27 31.66
C LYS A 618 40.56 -16.27 32.75
N LYS A 619 40.37 -17.01 33.85
CA LYS A 619 41.23 -17.03 35.04
C LYS A 619 41.34 -15.68 35.76
N ASP A 620 40.43 -14.76 35.51
CA ASP A 620 40.29 -13.54 36.29
C ASP A 620 39.41 -13.82 37.51
N TYR A 621 40.00 -14.54 38.47
CA TYR A 621 39.27 -15.02 39.64
C TYR A 621 38.82 -13.91 40.58
N ASN A 622 39.50 -12.75 40.56
CA ASN A 622 39.12 -11.59 41.37
C ASN A 622 37.82 -10.97 40.85
N THR A 623 37.74 -10.70 39.55
CA THR A 623 36.50 -10.19 38.93
C THR A 623 35.39 -11.24 39.01
N ALA A 624 35.71 -12.51 38.80
CA ALA A 624 34.74 -13.60 38.95
C ALA A 624 34.14 -13.64 40.37
N LEU A 625 34.96 -13.49 41.41
CA LEU A 625 34.50 -13.47 42.80
C LEU A 625 33.62 -12.25 43.10
N GLN A 626 33.95 -11.08 42.56
CA GLN A 626 33.10 -9.89 42.69
C GLN A 626 31.72 -10.11 42.06
N MET A 627 31.67 -10.69 40.85
CA MET A 627 30.40 -10.96 40.16
C MET A 627 29.53 -11.98 40.93
N VAL A 628 30.10 -13.08 41.42
CA VAL A 628 29.32 -14.08 42.19
C VAL A 628 28.85 -13.54 43.54
N ASN A 629 29.64 -12.67 44.18
CA ASN A 629 29.21 -11.98 45.40
C ASN A 629 28.00 -11.07 45.11
N ARG A 630 28.02 -10.36 43.98
CA ARG A 630 26.89 -9.52 43.57
C ARG A 630 25.64 -10.35 43.24
N CYS A 631 25.80 -11.52 42.60
CA CYS A 631 24.73 -12.49 42.41
C CYS A 631 24.08 -12.88 43.75
N LEU A 632 24.88 -13.26 44.74
CA LEU A 632 24.39 -13.68 46.07
C LEU A 632 23.84 -12.53 46.92
N GLN A 633 24.22 -11.28 46.66
CA GLN A 633 23.58 -10.12 47.27
C GLN A 633 22.15 -9.90 46.75
N ILE A 634 21.93 -10.17 45.47
CA ILE A 634 20.61 -10.03 44.82
C ILE A 634 19.72 -11.23 45.17
N GLU A 635 20.27 -12.44 45.06
CA GLU A 635 19.57 -13.69 45.35
C GLU A 635 20.41 -14.58 46.28
N PRO A 636 20.23 -14.42 47.61
CA PRO A 636 21.03 -15.13 48.62
C PRO A 636 20.93 -16.65 48.56
N ASP A 637 19.88 -17.21 47.95
CA ASP A 637 19.63 -18.66 47.87
C ASP A 637 20.02 -19.28 46.53
N TYR A 638 20.74 -18.55 45.68
CA TYR A 638 21.24 -19.05 44.40
C TYR A 638 22.31 -20.14 44.62
N SER A 639 21.88 -21.41 44.72
CA SER A 639 22.75 -22.52 45.14
C SER A 639 24.01 -22.68 44.29
N MET A 640 23.87 -22.60 42.96
CA MET A 640 25.03 -22.74 42.05
C MET A 640 26.06 -21.62 42.24
N ALA A 641 25.64 -20.43 42.66
CA ALA A 641 26.53 -19.31 42.92
C ALA A 641 27.30 -19.50 44.24
N LYS A 642 26.69 -20.10 45.28
CA LYS A 642 27.40 -20.47 46.52
C LYS A 642 28.52 -21.47 46.25
N ASP A 643 28.27 -22.46 45.40
CA ASP A 643 29.28 -23.45 44.99
C ASP A 643 30.43 -22.81 44.23
N LEU A 644 30.10 -21.99 43.22
CA LEU A 644 31.11 -21.27 42.42
C LEU A 644 31.95 -20.31 43.30
N GLN A 645 31.32 -19.59 44.24
CA GLN A 645 32.02 -18.71 45.17
C GLN A 645 33.06 -19.49 46.01
N ARG A 646 32.70 -20.65 46.56
CA ARG A 646 33.64 -21.51 47.31
C ARG A 646 34.83 -21.96 46.46
N GLN A 647 34.58 -22.35 45.21
CA GLN A 647 35.63 -22.75 44.28
C GLN A 647 36.57 -21.58 43.96
N LEU A 648 36.03 -20.39 43.71
CA LEU A 648 36.79 -19.17 43.41
C LEU A 648 37.62 -18.68 44.62
N PHE A 649 37.12 -18.81 45.85
CA PHE A 649 37.88 -18.51 47.06
C PHE A 649 39.12 -19.41 47.23
N ASN A 650 38.99 -20.69 46.90
CA ASN A 650 40.13 -21.61 46.94
C ASN A 650 41.14 -21.30 45.82
N ALA A 651 40.68 -20.96 44.62
CA ALA A 651 41.55 -20.61 43.49
C ALA A 651 42.33 -19.30 43.71
N THR A 652 41.69 -18.26 44.26
CA THR A 652 42.35 -16.98 44.59
C THR A 652 43.40 -17.08 45.70
N ARG A 653 43.28 -18.07 46.59
CA ARG A 653 44.28 -18.37 47.65
C ARG A 653 45.51 -19.13 47.19
N ILE A 654 45.47 -19.76 46.01
CA ILE A 654 46.59 -20.54 45.46
C ILE A 654 47.49 -19.65 44.57
N ILE A 655 46.97 -18.49 44.12
CA ILE A 655 47.61 -17.59 43.14
C ILE A 655 48.27 -16.38 43.82
N ASN A 656 47.86 -16.07 45.05
CA ASN A 656 48.57 -15.19 45.98
C ASN A 656 49.49 -16.02 46.86
#